data_AF-A0A962INR3-F1
#
_entry.id   AF-A0A962INR3-F1
#
_cell.length_a   1.000
_cell.length_b   1.000
_cell.length_c   1.000
_cell.angle_alpha   90.00
_cell.angle_beta   90.00
_cell.angle_gamma   90.00
#
_symmetry.space_group_name_H-M   'P 1'
#
loop_
_entity.id
_entity.type
_entity.pdbx_description
1 polymer ?
#
loop_
_entity_poly.entity_id
_entity_poly.type
_entity_poly.pdbx_seq_one_letter_code
_entity_poly.pdbx_strand_id
1 'polypeptide(L)'
;MLVSLSLWLIQRSPVEPPVAANIENKQVSQLDVLPLPWSVKSVRSEDQILADAIWFLLAEQLSLGRGLNAANPARVRRTLRELGFDGAAADRQHDRVLQVSGAQLVLEGDWIRTASGVTLKLRLVSRVDVEPRWQWQRSDLASADLPAVLQELGSALTDALPDATGRPSSLRLRPWPSVAQLEVLGAWSQQSLGNLAKASAASIEALDPAATWLWLSALDRTGQNAQAATAARSVLDQQQAAATDLSMARLRGFAWLLVGDPEQAETDLRELVALAPGDHPSRRMLARSLAEQGRFDEAIQILEQLLAEDPGNGDAWYEAARYALQSGDSKRAVDELLVRAQVLANRLNDAWLRADVANALGIGYRRLGQLDAAADELDRAIQLRARLSDPRGQAASLGNLSLVRSIQGDFEAARGALQQARTLIEPLGDSDALADLATDMGLLAEEEGAYQTALASYREGLSLRQTQGDPRSMAESLLNVGFAYFHLGEFDNAQTYWAQARSLYGELDDKIGLVHTQESLGLAGIARGNWTEARAELEAGLLTAESLQMDEEMSNALAILADLDRLEGRYGSALQRVDAALASFERRGDLRGSSEMHLLRAQIMVDLGLLEEATNALQPLLQAPPESAEQQGLLKLRLAELALASGSPSEALQLAADLLDTPQQSRVLALAMQARLLGATAHAALGDQRSASADLQFVHDDLSRYASVALRLLLAEAQLQIGGSQTPQIWRSTEALLARLPQYGRAWRLYALASRADALDPSGTWAERHLSSRQQLLDALPEALRARVEAAGGPTGIGEATHD
;
A
#
# COMPACT_ATOMS: atom_id res chain seq x y z
N MET A 1 -24.44 -19.12 21.72
CA MET A 1 -24.36 -17.65 21.76
C MET A 1 -23.83 -17.17 23.12
N LEU A 2 -24.52 -17.37 24.25
CA LEU A 2 -24.03 -16.97 25.58
C LEU A 2 -22.71 -17.65 26.00
N VAL A 3 -22.58 -18.97 25.78
CA VAL A 3 -21.34 -19.73 26.08
C VAL A 3 -20.15 -19.26 25.24
N SER A 4 -20.41 -18.91 23.97
CA SER A 4 -19.40 -18.36 23.05
C SER A 4 -18.96 -16.96 23.47
N LEU A 5 -19.91 -16.12 23.94
CA LEU A 5 -19.61 -14.79 24.46
C LEU A 5 -18.82 -14.83 25.78
N SER A 6 -19.07 -15.84 26.61
CA SER A 6 -18.33 -16.03 27.87
C SER A 6 -16.90 -16.52 27.68
N LEU A 7 -16.67 -17.49 26.80
CA LEU A 7 -15.29 -17.92 26.47
C LEU A 7 -14.50 -16.75 25.84
N TRP A 8 -15.19 -15.96 25.02
CA TRP A 8 -14.65 -14.79 24.34
C TRP A 8 -14.29 -13.64 25.31
N LEU A 9 -15.14 -13.31 26.28
CA LEU A 9 -14.88 -12.23 27.25
C LEU A 9 -13.70 -12.49 28.20
N ILE A 10 -13.20 -13.72 28.25
CA ILE A 10 -12.11 -14.12 29.12
C ILE A 10 -10.95 -14.69 28.28
N GLN A 11 -10.74 -14.23 27.04
CA GLN A 11 -9.61 -14.65 26.20
C GLN A 11 -9.45 -16.18 26.01
N ARG A 12 -10.51 -16.98 26.10
CA ARG A 12 -10.46 -18.43 25.82
C ARG A 12 -10.78 -18.70 24.36
N SER A 13 -9.94 -19.49 23.69
CA SER A 13 -10.18 -19.90 22.31
C SER A 13 -11.44 -20.79 22.23
N PRO A 14 -12.30 -20.60 21.21
CA PRO A 14 -13.49 -21.44 21.01
C PRO A 14 -13.19 -22.86 20.53
N VAL A 15 -11.92 -23.19 20.24
CA VAL A 15 -11.44 -24.44 19.60
C VAL A 15 -10.87 -25.44 20.61
N GLU A 16 -11.31 -25.46 21.86
CA GLU A 16 -11.01 -26.63 22.70
C GLU A 16 -11.69 -27.86 22.08
N PRO A 17 -10.95 -28.92 21.68
CA PRO A 17 -11.60 -30.13 21.20
C PRO A 17 -12.31 -30.81 22.38
N PRO A 18 -13.48 -31.45 22.16
CA PRO A 18 -14.14 -32.20 23.22
C PRO A 18 -13.37 -33.50 23.41
N VAL A 19 -12.45 -33.56 24.36
CA VAL A 19 -11.81 -34.84 24.70
C VAL A 19 -11.81 -35.07 26.20
N ALA A 20 -12.81 -35.84 26.61
CA ALA A 20 -12.63 -36.81 27.67
C ALA A 20 -11.60 -37.85 27.19
N ALA A 21 -10.39 -37.86 27.76
CA ALA A 21 -9.57 -39.04 28.08
C ALA A 21 -8.12 -38.64 28.39
N ASN A 22 -7.74 -38.82 29.66
CA ASN A 22 -6.41 -39.15 30.18
C ASN A 22 -5.18 -38.61 29.42
N ILE A 23 -4.73 -37.40 29.79
CA ILE A 23 -3.30 -37.07 29.87
C ILE A 23 -3.10 -36.23 31.13
N GLU A 24 -2.27 -36.70 32.05
CA GLU A 24 -1.68 -35.90 33.15
C GLU A 24 -0.75 -34.84 32.55
N ASN A 25 -1.32 -33.81 31.90
CA ASN A 25 -0.68 -32.51 31.78
C ASN A 25 -1.39 -31.62 32.77
N LYS A 26 -0.68 -31.21 33.83
CA LYS A 26 -1.16 -30.18 34.77
C LYS A 26 -1.34 -28.87 33.98
N GLN A 27 -2.51 -28.69 33.37
CA GLN A 27 -3.01 -27.36 33.05
C GLN A 27 -3.09 -26.63 34.38
N VAL A 28 -2.21 -25.64 34.57
CA VAL A 28 -2.39 -24.66 35.64
C VAL A 28 -3.69 -23.95 35.29
N SER A 29 -4.76 -24.28 36.00
CA SER A 29 -6.02 -23.57 35.87
C SER A 29 -5.74 -22.08 36.09
N GLN A 30 -6.13 -21.21 35.15
CA GLN A 30 -6.02 -19.77 35.31
C GLN A 30 -7.31 -19.25 35.96
N LEU A 31 -7.20 -18.20 36.78
CA LEU A 31 -8.35 -17.57 37.41
C LEU A 31 -8.99 -16.57 36.43
N ASP A 32 -10.27 -16.76 36.10
CA ASP A 32 -10.99 -15.87 35.20
C ASP A 32 -11.43 -14.58 35.95
N VAL A 33 -10.86 -13.44 35.58
CA VAL A 33 -11.18 -12.13 36.19
C VAL A 33 -11.64 -11.15 35.12
N LEU A 34 -12.82 -10.56 35.31
CA LEU A 34 -13.34 -9.51 34.41
C LEU A 34 -13.34 -8.14 35.11
N PRO A 35 -12.42 -7.23 34.77
CA PRO A 35 -12.41 -5.86 35.29
C PRO A 35 -13.43 -4.97 34.57
N LEU A 36 -14.50 -4.57 35.26
CA LEU A 36 -15.54 -3.71 34.70
C LEU A 36 -15.17 -2.21 34.80
N PRO A 37 -15.57 -1.39 33.79
CA PRO A 37 -15.45 0.06 33.88
C PRO A 37 -16.06 0.59 35.17
N TRP A 38 -15.39 1.57 35.79
CA TRP A 38 -15.83 2.07 37.09
C TRP A 38 -17.10 2.91 36.96
N SER A 39 -18.01 2.72 37.92
CA SER A 39 -19.23 3.51 38.09
C SER A 39 -18.88 4.88 38.66
N VAL A 40 -19.16 5.96 37.92
CA VAL A 40 -18.78 7.32 38.34
C VAL A 40 -20.02 8.10 38.77
N LYS A 41 -20.09 8.43 40.06
CA LYS A 41 -21.12 9.28 40.67
C LYS A 41 -20.53 10.67 40.90
N SER A 42 -20.43 11.44 39.82
CA SER A 42 -19.94 12.81 39.83
C SER A 42 -20.55 13.64 38.69
N VAL A 43 -20.63 14.95 38.90
CA VAL A 43 -20.99 15.93 37.85
C VAL A 43 -19.77 16.52 37.14
N ARG A 44 -18.55 16.23 37.62
CA ARG A 44 -17.30 16.73 37.04
C ARG A 44 -16.79 15.74 35.98
N SER A 45 -16.51 16.23 34.79
CA SER A 45 -15.94 15.42 33.70
C SER A 45 -14.55 14.87 34.03
N GLU A 46 -13.75 15.61 34.81
CA GLU A 46 -12.41 15.21 35.28
C GLU A 46 -12.44 13.89 36.08
N ASP A 47 -13.51 13.66 36.85
CA ASP A 47 -13.66 12.45 37.66
C ASP A 47 -13.87 11.21 36.79
N GLN A 48 -14.61 11.36 35.69
CA GLN A 48 -14.79 10.29 34.71
C GLN A 48 -13.48 9.97 34.00
N ILE A 49 -12.72 11.00 33.62
CA ILE A 49 -11.40 10.86 32.98
C ILE A 49 -10.45 10.06 33.89
N LEU A 50 -10.35 10.45 35.16
CA LEU A 50 -9.49 9.76 36.13
C LEU A 50 -9.95 8.32 36.39
N ALA A 51 -11.24 8.08 36.57
CA ALA A 51 -11.78 6.75 36.79
C ALA A 51 -11.52 5.81 35.59
N ASP A 52 -11.69 6.31 34.37
CA ASP A 52 -11.42 5.55 33.15
C ASP A 52 -9.92 5.24 32.99
N ALA A 53 -9.04 6.19 33.31
CA ALA A 53 -7.59 5.96 33.30
C ALA A 53 -7.19 4.84 34.26
N ILE A 54 -7.70 4.92 35.50
CA ILE A 54 -7.38 3.97 36.55
C ILE A 54 -7.90 2.58 36.20
N TRP A 55 -9.15 2.48 35.76
CA TRP A 55 -9.74 1.23 35.30
C TRP A 55 -8.93 0.63 34.15
N PHE A 56 -8.58 1.42 33.14
CA PHE A 56 -7.87 0.92 31.97
C PHE A 56 -6.52 0.34 32.37
N LEU A 57 -5.72 1.09 33.14
CA LEU A 57 -4.40 0.63 33.61
C LEU A 57 -4.51 -0.63 34.47
N LEU A 58 -5.51 -0.68 35.36
CA LEU A 58 -5.75 -1.86 36.18
C LEU A 58 -6.08 -3.08 35.32
N ALA A 59 -7.02 -2.94 34.39
CA ALA A 59 -7.43 -4.00 33.49
C ALA A 59 -6.27 -4.48 32.60
N GLU A 60 -5.44 -3.55 32.13
CA GLU A 60 -4.26 -3.86 31.33
C GLU A 60 -3.25 -4.70 32.12
N GLN A 61 -2.91 -4.28 33.34
CA GLN A 61 -2.00 -5.01 34.23
C GLN A 61 -2.55 -6.40 34.61
N LEU A 62 -3.88 -6.53 34.78
CA LEU A 62 -4.52 -7.83 35.04
C LEU A 62 -4.48 -8.75 33.81
N SER A 63 -4.67 -8.22 32.61
CA SER A 63 -4.69 -9.00 31.36
C SER A 63 -3.34 -9.63 31.01
N LEU A 64 -2.24 -9.04 31.51
CA LEU A 64 -0.87 -9.54 31.34
C LEU A 64 -0.32 -10.21 32.61
N GLY A 65 -1.16 -10.36 33.65
CA GLY A 65 -0.79 -10.97 34.92
C GLY A 65 -0.65 -12.49 34.82
N ARG A 66 0.48 -13.05 35.27
CA ARG A 66 0.67 -14.51 35.29
C ARG A 66 -0.34 -15.19 36.21
N GLY A 67 -1.01 -16.22 35.71
CA GLY A 67 -1.99 -17.02 36.46
C GLY A 67 -3.42 -16.46 36.46
N LEU A 68 -3.62 -15.31 35.82
CA LEU A 68 -4.95 -14.75 35.55
C LEU A 68 -5.32 -14.96 34.09
N ASN A 69 -6.61 -15.03 33.84
CA ASN A 69 -7.21 -14.97 32.53
C ASN A 69 -8.17 -13.79 32.53
N ALA A 70 -7.73 -12.65 31.98
CA ALA A 70 -8.48 -11.40 32.00
C ALA A 70 -8.44 -10.74 30.62
N ALA A 71 -9.60 -10.34 30.11
CA ALA A 71 -9.65 -9.68 28.81
C ALA A 71 -9.02 -8.28 28.84
N ASN A 72 -8.36 -7.95 27.72
CA ASN A 72 -7.90 -6.60 27.46
C ASN A 72 -9.05 -5.57 27.63
N PRO A 73 -8.81 -4.41 28.28
CA PRO A 73 -9.82 -3.37 28.53
C PRO A 73 -10.58 -2.93 27.28
N ALA A 74 -9.94 -2.81 26.12
CA ALA A 74 -10.62 -2.42 24.88
C ALA A 74 -11.70 -3.44 24.48
N ARG A 75 -11.41 -4.75 24.64
CA ARG A 75 -12.36 -5.84 24.40
C ARG A 75 -13.52 -5.79 25.39
N VAL A 76 -13.24 -5.61 26.68
CA VAL A 76 -14.28 -5.47 27.72
C VAL A 76 -15.21 -4.31 27.39
N ARG A 77 -14.65 -3.13 27.15
CA ARG A 77 -15.41 -1.92 26.83
C ARG A 77 -16.24 -2.08 25.56
N ARG A 78 -15.67 -2.67 24.50
CA ARG A 78 -16.38 -2.96 23.25
C ARG A 78 -17.59 -3.85 23.50
N THR A 79 -17.38 -4.96 24.21
CA THR A 79 -18.43 -5.93 24.53
C THR A 79 -19.57 -5.30 25.30
N LEU A 80 -19.24 -4.49 26.30
CA LEU A 80 -20.25 -3.80 27.11
C LEU A 80 -21.08 -2.85 26.24
N ARG A 81 -20.43 -2.08 25.34
CA ARG A 81 -21.14 -1.22 24.38
C ARG A 81 -22.06 -2.03 23.45
N GLU A 82 -21.61 -3.14 22.90
CA GLU A 82 -22.43 -4.02 22.03
C GLU A 82 -23.67 -4.55 22.74
N LEU A 83 -23.56 -4.82 24.03
CA LEU A 83 -24.64 -5.29 24.89
C LEU A 83 -25.52 -4.14 25.42
N GLY A 84 -25.20 -2.88 25.08
CA GLY A 84 -25.93 -1.69 25.52
C GLY A 84 -25.65 -1.28 26.98
N PHE A 85 -24.54 -1.73 27.57
CA PHE A 85 -24.09 -1.33 28.89
C PHE A 85 -23.20 -0.07 28.80
N ASP A 86 -23.61 1.00 29.47
CA ASP A 86 -22.70 2.10 29.85
C ASP A 86 -22.15 1.87 31.28
N GLY A 87 -21.06 2.53 31.64
CA GLY A 87 -20.44 2.37 32.97
C GLY A 87 -21.36 2.73 34.14
N ALA A 88 -22.42 3.50 33.90
CA ALA A 88 -23.45 3.86 34.90
C ALA A 88 -24.56 2.79 35.04
N ALA A 89 -24.60 1.79 34.14
CA ALA A 89 -25.52 0.66 34.17
C ALA A 89 -24.90 -0.64 34.70
N ALA A 90 -23.57 -0.73 34.77
CA ALA A 90 -22.85 -1.94 35.20
C ALA A 90 -23.27 -2.43 36.60
N ASP A 91 -23.37 -1.52 37.59
CA ASP A 91 -23.86 -1.86 38.95
C ASP A 91 -25.29 -2.40 38.96
N ARG A 92 -26.16 -1.95 38.05
CA ARG A 92 -27.60 -2.31 38.01
C ARG A 92 -27.88 -3.59 37.24
N GLN A 93 -26.91 -4.06 36.46
CA GLN A 93 -27.04 -5.26 35.63
C GLN A 93 -25.92 -6.27 35.88
N HIS A 94 -25.32 -6.23 37.08
CA HIS A 94 -24.29 -7.13 37.58
C HIS A 94 -24.53 -8.61 37.22
N ASP A 95 -25.69 -9.15 37.60
CA ASP A 95 -26.07 -10.54 37.36
C ASP A 95 -26.07 -10.88 35.86
N ARG A 96 -26.49 -9.93 35.02
CA ARG A 96 -26.55 -10.09 33.57
C ARG A 96 -25.15 -10.07 32.97
N VAL A 97 -24.25 -9.22 33.45
CA VAL A 97 -22.85 -9.16 33.01
C VAL A 97 -22.09 -10.42 33.45
N LEU A 98 -22.30 -10.92 34.67
CA LEU A 98 -21.74 -12.19 35.15
C LEU A 98 -22.26 -13.40 34.36
N GLN A 99 -23.57 -13.45 34.10
CA GLN A 99 -24.19 -14.53 33.36
C GLN A 99 -23.73 -14.57 31.89
N VAL A 100 -23.50 -13.41 31.29
CA VAL A 100 -23.07 -13.27 29.89
C VAL A 100 -21.54 -13.45 29.74
N SER A 101 -20.74 -12.99 30.71
CA SER A 101 -19.28 -13.09 30.66
C SER A 101 -18.73 -14.45 31.07
N GLY A 102 -19.45 -15.19 31.91
CA GLY A 102 -19.01 -16.47 32.46
C GLY A 102 -17.71 -16.40 33.26
N ALA A 103 -17.23 -15.20 33.62
CA ALA A 103 -16.05 -15.01 34.45
C ALA A 103 -16.28 -15.61 35.85
N GLN A 104 -15.22 -16.15 36.46
CA GLN A 104 -15.28 -16.67 37.82
C GLN A 104 -15.40 -15.55 38.84
N LEU A 105 -14.69 -14.44 38.56
CA LEU A 105 -14.70 -13.24 39.36
C LEU A 105 -14.91 -12.00 38.48
N VAL A 106 -15.69 -11.06 38.99
CA VAL A 106 -15.86 -9.73 38.41
C VAL A 106 -15.28 -8.71 39.39
N LEU A 107 -14.46 -7.81 38.85
CA LEU A 107 -13.88 -6.71 39.60
C LEU A 107 -14.66 -5.42 39.27
N GLU A 108 -15.37 -4.91 40.27
CA GLU A 108 -16.20 -3.72 40.17
C GLU A 108 -15.55 -2.54 40.90
N GLY A 109 -15.67 -1.34 40.34
CA GLY A 109 -15.19 -0.12 40.96
C GLY A 109 -16.26 0.97 41.01
N ASP A 110 -16.33 1.70 42.12
CA ASP A 110 -17.11 2.92 42.27
C ASP A 110 -16.19 4.11 42.52
N TRP A 111 -16.39 5.17 41.74
CA TRP A 111 -15.89 6.52 42.00
C TRP A 111 -17.04 7.40 42.48
N ILE A 112 -16.99 7.86 43.73
CA ILE A 112 -18.07 8.67 44.32
C ILE A 112 -17.51 10.01 44.78
N ARG A 113 -17.97 11.10 44.16
CA ARG A 113 -17.61 12.46 44.58
C ARG A 113 -18.51 12.88 45.74
N THR A 114 -17.92 13.20 46.90
CA THR A 114 -18.62 13.74 48.08
C THR A 114 -18.23 15.20 48.32
N ALA A 115 -18.85 15.85 49.31
CA ALA A 115 -18.48 17.21 49.72
C ALA A 115 -17.06 17.30 50.33
N SER A 116 -16.56 16.20 50.88
CA SER A 116 -15.27 16.09 51.58
C SER A 116 -14.14 15.55 50.72
N GLY A 117 -14.40 14.97 49.54
CA GLY A 117 -13.36 14.43 48.66
C GLY A 117 -13.88 13.40 47.66
N VAL A 118 -13.04 12.43 47.30
CA VAL A 118 -13.41 11.24 46.52
C VAL A 118 -13.48 10.03 47.45
N THR A 119 -14.50 9.20 47.26
CA THR A 119 -14.54 7.84 47.77
C THR A 119 -14.32 6.86 46.62
N LEU A 120 -13.31 6.00 46.76
CA LEU A 120 -13.06 4.87 45.87
C LEU A 120 -13.51 3.59 46.56
N LYS A 121 -14.27 2.76 45.85
CA LYS A 121 -14.64 1.41 46.31
C LYS A 121 -14.27 0.40 45.24
N LEU A 122 -13.73 -0.73 45.65
CA LEU A 122 -13.45 -1.86 44.77
C LEU A 122 -14.06 -3.12 45.39
N ARG A 123 -14.74 -3.93 44.57
CA ARG A 123 -15.43 -5.15 45.00
C ARG A 123 -15.05 -6.28 44.05
N LEU A 124 -14.67 -7.42 44.62
CA LEU A 124 -14.41 -8.65 43.87
C LEU A 124 -15.59 -9.60 44.13
N VAL A 125 -16.41 -9.80 43.11
CA VAL A 125 -17.66 -10.56 43.22
C VAL A 125 -17.53 -11.90 42.51
N SER A 126 -18.03 -12.96 43.15
CA SER A 126 -18.06 -14.29 42.53
C SER A 126 -19.37 -14.50 41.79
N ARG A 127 -19.32 -15.34 40.76
CA ARG A 127 -20.52 -15.79 40.05
C ARG A 127 -21.55 -16.52 40.92
N VAL A 128 -21.12 -17.13 42.03
CA VAL A 128 -21.97 -18.03 42.85
C VAL A 128 -22.57 -17.33 44.07
N ASP A 129 -21.91 -16.27 44.57
CA ASP A 129 -22.25 -15.62 45.83
C ASP A 129 -22.75 -14.20 45.61
N VAL A 130 -23.85 -13.83 46.30
CA VAL A 130 -24.44 -12.48 46.24
C VAL A 130 -23.57 -11.45 47.00
N GLU A 131 -22.83 -11.90 48.01
CA GLU A 131 -21.91 -11.06 48.76
C GLU A 131 -20.52 -11.07 48.11
N PRO A 132 -19.86 -9.91 47.97
CA PRO A 132 -18.53 -9.84 47.39
C PRO A 132 -17.52 -10.59 48.25
N ARG A 133 -16.69 -11.41 47.60
CA ARG A 133 -15.63 -12.21 48.21
C ARG A 133 -14.56 -11.33 48.87
N TRP A 134 -14.37 -10.13 48.32
CA TRP A 134 -13.45 -9.13 48.86
C TRP A 134 -13.98 -7.73 48.56
N GLN A 135 -13.78 -6.81 49.51
CA GLN A 135 -14.13 -5.41 49.37
C GLN A 135 -12.97 -4.55 49.87
N TRP A 136 -12.74 -3.44 49.19
CA TRP A 136 -11.81 -2.40 49.61
C TRP A 136 -12.45 -1.03 49.40
N GLN A 137 -12.22 -0.12 50.35
CA GLN A 137 -12.68 1.26 50.21
C GLN A 137 -11.75 2.25 50.88
N ARG A 138 -11.66 3.44 50.30
CA ARG A 138 -11.06 4.63 50.90
C ARG A 138 -11.97 5.83 50.62
N SER A 139 -12.16 6.68 51.62
CA SER A 139 -13.08 7.83 51.56
C SER A 139 -12.34 9.12 51.86
N ASP A 140 -12.97 10.24 51.48
CA ASP A 140 -12.47 11.60 51.74
C ASP A 140 -11.07 11.87 51.18
N LEU A 141 -10.77 11.26 50.03
CA LEU A 141 -9.49 11.39 49.35
C LEU A 141 -9.37 12.75 48.67
N ALA A 142 -8.25 13.45 48.88
CA ALA A 142 -7.84 14.52 47.99
C ALA A 142 -7.21 13.91 46.73
N SER A 143 -7.30 14.62 45.59
CA SER A 143 -6.72 14.11 44.33
C SER A 143 -5.23 13.79 44.47
N ALA A 144 -4.48 14.60 45.24
CA ALA A 144 -3.05 14.41 45.49
C ALA A 144 -2.71 13.07 46.17
N ASP A 145 -3.65 12.47 46.91
CA ASP A 145 -3.44 11.21 47.63
C ASP A 145 -3.62 9.98 46.73
N LEU A 146 -4.20 10.15 45.52
CA LEU A 146 -4.60 9.06 44.64
C LEU A 146 -3.45 8.09 44.33
N PRO A 147 -2.22 8.50 43.94
CA PRO A 147 -1.17 7.54 43.60
C PRO A 147 -0.79 6.62 44.77
N ALA A 148 -0.68 7.16 45.98
CA ALA A 148 -0.35 6.38 47.18
C ALA A 148 -1.48 5.41 47.55
N VAL A 149 -2.73 5.89 47.46
CA VAL A 149 -3.92 5.09 47.74
C VAL A 149 -4.12 3.97 46.72
N LEU A 150 -3.80 4.22 45.45
CA LEU A 150 -3.85 3.21 44.39
C LEU A 150 -2.73 2.16 44.55
N GLN A 151 -1.55 2.56 45.06
CA GLN A 151 -0.50 1.60 45.42
C GLN A 151 -0.93 0.65 46.55
N GLU A 152 -1.62 1.19 47.55
CA GLU A 152 -2.23 0.41 48.62
C GLU A 152 -3.30 -0.54 48.06
N LEU A 153 -4.22 -0.05 47.22
CA LEU A 153 -5.23 -0.84 46.53
C LEU A 153 -4.60 -1.98 45.74
N GLY A 154 -3.54 -1.70 44.98
CA GLY A 154 -2.86 -2.71 44.18
C GLY A 154 -2.25 -3.84 45.02
N SER A 155 -1.68 -3.48 46.17
CA SER A 155 -1.13 -4.47 47.12
C SER A 155 -2.26 -5.32 47.73
N ALA A 156 -3.35 -4.68 48.15
CA ALA A 156 -4.49 -5.38 48.73
C ALA A 156 -5.22 -6.28 47.72
N LEU A 157 -5.32 -5.86 46.45
CA LEU A 157 -5.93 -6.65 45.38
C LEU A 157 -5.06 -7.86 45.00
N THR A 158 -3.73 -7.70 45.00
CA THR A 158 -2.78 -8.79 44.77
C THR A 158 -2.99 -9.91 45.80
N ASP A 159 -3.12 -9.55 47.08
CA ASP A 159 -3.39 -10.51 48.15
C ASP A 159 -4.78 -11.15 48.04
N ALA A 160 -5.75 -10.44 47.45
CA ALA A 160 -7.13 -10.90 47.28
C ALA A 160 -7.34 -11.87 46.10
N LEU A 161 -6.41 -11.90 45.12
CA LEU A 161 -6.47 -12.75 43.93
C LEU A 161 -5.52 -13.96 44.07
N PRO A 162 -5.95 -15.11 44.63
CA PRO A 162 -5.17 -16.35 44.60
C PRO A 162 -5.23 -17.00 43.20
N ASP A 163 -4.17 -17.68 42.78
CA ASP A 163 -4.18 -18.52 41.57
C ASP A 163 -5.18 -19.67 41.70
N ALA A 164 -5.55 -20.35 40.60
CA ALA A 164 -6.57 -21.38 40.64
C ALA A 164 -6.16 -22.66 41.41
N THR A 165 -4.96 -22.69 42.00
CA THR A 165 -4.49 -23.74 42.92
C THR A 165 -4.53 -23.30 44.39
N GLY A 166 -5.01 -22.08 44.67
CA GLY A 166 -5.09 -21.51 46.01
C GLY A 166 -3.79 -20.91 46.53
N ARG A 167 -2.78 -20.70 45.68
CA ARG A 167 -1.53 -20.01 46.04
C ARG A 167 -1.66 -18.50 45.77
N PRO A 168 -0.89 -17.63 46.46
CA PRO A 168 -0.86 -16.21 46.12
C PRO A 168 -0.49 -16.03 44.65
N SER A 169 -1.24 -15.22 43.90
CA SER A 169 -0.85 -14.91 42.52
C SER A 169 0.55 -14.31 42.50
N SER A 170 1.36 -14.64 41.49
CA SER A 170 2.63 -13.93 41.25
C SER A 170 2.41 -12.54 40.63
N LEU A 171 1.15 -12.10 40.56
CA LEU A 171 0.75 -10.77 40.14
C LEU A 171 1.44 -9.76 41.06
N ARG A 172 2.10 -8.76 40.46
CA ARG A 172 2.55 -7.57 41.18
C ARG A 172 2.10 -6.37 40.38
N LEU A 173 1.10 -5.66 40.88
CA LEU A 173 0.68 -4.40 40.29
C LEU A 173 1.80 -3.38 40.42
N ARG A 174 2.01 -2.65 39.32
CA ARG A 174 3.12 -1.71 39.17
C ARG A 174 2.80 -0.37 39.84
N PRO A 175 3.83 0.48 40.07
CA PRO A 175 3.61 1.84 40.56
C PRO A 175 2.62 2.62 39.69
N TRP A 176 1.73 3.35 40.34
CA TRP A 176 0.72 4.16 39.67
C TRP A 176 1.27 5.50 39.19
N PRO A 177 0.84 6.01 38.02
CA PRO A 177 1.21 7.34 37.55
C PRO A 177 0.74 8.45 38.49
N SER A 178 1.34 9.63 38.36
CA SER A 178 0.85 10.85 39.03
C SER A 178 -0.56 11.24 38.54
N VAL A 179 -1.26 12.08 39.29
CA VAL A 179 -2.61 12.55 38.94
C VAL A 179 -2.64 13.21 37.56
N ALA A 180 -1.68 14.10 37.29
CA ALA A 180 -1.57 14.77 35.99
C ALA A 180 -1.39 13.77 34.83
N GLN A 181 -0.60 12.71 35.06
CA GLN A 181 -0.44 11.64 34.08
C GLN A 181 -1.72 10.81 33.89
N LEU A 182 -2.45 10.53 34.97
CA LEU A 182 -3.75 9.85 34.88
C LEU A 182 -4.80 10.68 34.14
N GLU A 183 -4.82 12.00 34.32
CA GLU A 183 -5.71 12.90 33.57
C GLU A 183 -5.42 12.84 32.06
N VAL A 184 -4.14 12.84 31.70
CA VAL A 184 -3.68 12.69 30.32
C VAL A 184 -4.07 11.32 29.75
N LEU A 185 -3.76 10.23 30.46
CA LEU A 185 -4.10 8.85 30.06
C LEU A 185 -5.61 8.62 29.96
N GLY A 186 -6.39 9.20 30.86
CA GLY A 186 -7.84 9.12 30.87
C GLY A 186 -8.45 9.75 29.63
N ALA A 187 -7.96 10.94 29.27
CA ALA A 187 -8.36 11.64 28.06
C ALA A 187 -8.00 10.84 26.80
N TRP A 188 -6.87 10.12 26.81
CA TRP A 188 -6.48 9.21 25.72
C TRP A 188 -7.42 8.02 25.62
N SER A 189 -7.74 7.39 26.76
CA SER A 189 -8.58 6.19 26.80
C SER A 189 -9.99 6.46 26.26
N GLN A 190 -10.53 7.67 26.42
CA GLN A 190 -11.86 8.05 25.93
C GLN A 190 -11.92 8.28 24.41
N GLN A 191 -10.81 8.12 23.67
CA GLN A 191 -10.70 8.42 22.23
C GLN A 191 -11.11 9.87 21.88
N SER A 192 -11.09 10.80 22.85
CA SER A 192 -11.43 12.21 22.64
C SER A 192 -10.17 12.99 22.20
N LEU A 193 -9.72 12.70 20.98
CA LEU A 193 -8.38 13.10 20.51
C LEU A 193 -8.21 14.63 20.26
N GLY A 194 -9.28 15.42 20.25
CA GLY A 194 -9.22 16.87 20.01
C GLY A 194 -8.47 17.71 21.07
N ASN A 195 -8.18 17.17 22.25
CA ASN A 195 -7.40 17.83 23.31
C ASN A 195 -5.93 17.35 23.38
N LEU A 196 -5.50 16.44 22.51
CA LEU A 196 -4.25 15.69 22.66
C LEU A 196 -2.99 16.42 22.22
N ALA A 197 -3.10 17.39 21.32
CA ALA A 197 -1.99 18.21 20.85
C ALA A 197 -1.42 19.16 21.94
N LYS A 198 -1.93 19.11 23.17
CA LYS A 198 -1.56 20.01 24.28
C LYS A 198 -0.81 19.33 25.44
N ALA A 199 -0.67 18.01 25.46
CA ALA A 199 0.08 17.29 26.50
C ALA A 199 1.56 17.14 26.08
N SER A 200 2.50 17.60 26.91
CA SER A 200 3.93 17.60 26.57
C SER A 200 4.62 16.27 26.92
N ALA A 201 5.55 15.82 26.07
CA ALA A 201 6.39 14.63 26.30
C ALA A 201 7.12 14.64 27.67
N ALA A 202 7.49 15.83 28.16
CA ALA A 202 8.16 16.02 29.44
C ALA A 202 7.32 15.65 30.68
N SER A 203 5.99 15.50 30.54
CA SER A 203 5.11 15.11 31.67
C SER A 203 4.98 13.59 31.86
N ILE A 204 5.66 12.79 31.02
CA ILE A 204 5.44 11.35 30.86
C ILE A 204 6.74 10.53 31.07
N GLU A 205 7.91 11.15 31.20
CA GLU A 205 9.20 10.50 31.46
C GLU A 205 9.30 9.88 32.88
N ALA A 206 8.50 8.85 33.16
CA ALA A 206 8.58 7.89 34.28
C ALA A 206 7.35 6.93 34.31
N LEU A 207 6.64 6.75 33.19
CA LEU A 207 5.40 5.98 33.17
C LEU A 207 5.63 4.46 33.22
N ASP A 208 4.68 3.77 33.86
CA ASP A 208 4.50 2.32 33.74
C ASP A 208 4.36 1.90 32.26
N PRO A 209 4.78 0.70 31.84
CA PRO A 209 4.82 0.34 30.42
C PRO A 209 3.47 0.33 29.73
N ALA A 210 2.39 0.01 30.44
CA ALA A 210 1.05 0.10 29.88
C ALA A 210 0.70 1.55 29.53
N ALA A 211 1.06 2.49 30.41
CA ALA A 211 0.84 3.90 30.21
C ALA A 211 1.76 4.49 29.12
N THR A 212 3.02 4.07 29.05
CA THR A 212 3.94 4.43 27.97
C THR A 212 3.48 3.89 26.62
N TRP A 213 2.99 2.65 26.57
CA TRP A 213 2.46 2.05 25.34
C TRP A 213 1.24 2.82 24.82
N LEU A 214 0.31 3.21 25.70
CA LEU A 214 -0.84 4.05 25.34
C LEU A 214 -0.42 5.41 24.79
N TRP A 215 0.60 6.02 25.39
CA TRP A 215 1.13 7.29 24.92
C TRP A 215 1.69 7.18 23.51
N LEU A 216 2.59 6.22 23.30
CA LEU A 216 3.19 5.95 22.01
C LEU A 216 2.12 5.63 20.97
N SER A 217 1.07 4.89 21.35
CA SER A 217 -0.05 4.56 20.46
C SER A 217 -0.85 5.80 20.07
N ALA A 218 -0.99 6.77 20.98
CA ALA A 218 -1.63 8.05 20.69
C ALA A 218 -0.77 8.94 19.78
N LEU A 219 0.56 8.95 19.97
CA LEU A 219 1.48 9.65 19.08
C LEU A 219 1.47 9.07 17.67
N ASP A 220 1.55 7.73 17.55
CA ASP A 220 1.44 6.99 16.29
C ASP A 220 0.12 7.30 15.57
N ARG A 221 -1.01 7.25 16.30
CA ARG A 221 -2.34 7.55 15.73
C ARG A 221 -2.53 9.01 15.33
N THR A 222 -1.88 9.96 16.02
CA THR A 222 -1.93 11.39 15.68
C THR A 222 -0.87 11.80 14.66
N GLY A 223 -0.03 10.86 14.21
CA GLY A 223 1.04 11.10 13.25
C GLY A 223 2.18 11.94 13.79
N GLN A 224 2.39 11.98 15.10
CA GLN A 224 3.57 12.61 15.69
C GLN A 224 4.77 11.65 15.64
N ASN A 225 5.06 11.12 14.45
CA ASN A 225 6.01 10.02 14.22
C ASN A 225 7.40 10.31 14.76
N ALA A 226 7.95 11.49 14.50
CA ALA A 226 9.27 11.87 15.01
C ALA A 226 9.32 11.90 16.56
N GLN A 227 8.25 12.36 17.21
CA GLN A 227 8.15 12.32 18.67
C GLN A 227 7.98 10.89 19.17
N ALA A 228 7.15 10.08 18.50
CA ALA A 228 6.93 8.67 18.82
C ALA A 228 8.24 7.87 18.71
N ALA A 229 8.99 8.04 17.62
CA ALA A 229 10.27 7.40 17.38
C ALA A 229 11.34 7.84 18.39
N THR A 230 11.41 9.13 18.72
CA THR A 230 12.35 9.65 19.74
C THR A 230 12.04 9.06 21.12
N ALA A 231 10.76 9.02 21.48
CA ALA A 231 10.31 8.40 22.72
C ALA A 231 10.57 6.89 22.75
N ALA A 232 10.31 6.20 21.63
CA ALA A 232 10.57 4.77 21.47
C ALA A 232 12.07 4.44 21.61
N ARG A 233 12.98 5.25 21.03
CA ARG A 233 14.43 5.08 21.24
C ARG A 233 14.82 5.18 22.71
N SER A 234 14.26 6.15 23.44
CA SER A 234 14.50 6.27 24.89
C SER A 234 14.05 5.03 25.66
N VAL A 235 12.92 4.42 25.28
CA VAL A 235 12.46 3.15 25.86
C VAL A 235 13.45 2.02 25.60
N LEU A 236 14.01 1.93 24.39
CA LEU A 236 14.95 0.89 23.98
C LEU A 236 16.33 1.06 24.65
N ASP A 237 16.86 2.29 24.71
CA ASP A 237 18.17 2.60 25.30
C ASP A 237 18.22 2.27 26.80
N GLN A 238 17.10 2.47 27.50
CA GLN A 238 17.01 2.19 28.93
C GLN A 238 16.99 0.68 29.24
N GLN A 239 16.83 -0.21 28.24
CA GLN A 239 16.45 -1.61 28.48
C GLN A 239 17.17 -2.63 27.59
N GLN A 240 18.46 -2.87 27.88
CA GLN A 240 19.28 -3.88 27.20
C GLN A 240 19.04 -5.35 27.65
N ALA A 241 18.19 -5.61 28.65
CA ALA A 241 17.98 -6.96 29.21
C ALA A 241 16.61 -7.57 28.86
N ALA A 242 16.55 -8.89 28.68
CA ALA A 242 15.32 -9.64 28.36
C ALA A 242 14.23 -9.41 29.41
N ALA A 243 13.08 -8.88 28.97
CA ALA A 243 11.96 -8.61 29.84
C ALA A 243 11.29 -9.92 30.27
N THR A 244 11.42 -10.30 31.55
CA THR A 244 10.60 -11.37 32.15
C THR A 244 9.13 -10.97 32.33
N ASP A 245 8.79 -9.72 31.97
CA ASP A 245 7.49 -9.08 32.13
C ASP A 245 6.83 -8.81 30.76
N LEU A 246 5.62 -9.33 30.59
CA LEU A 246 4.86 -9.28 29.33
C LEU A 246 4.48 -7.84 28.92
N SER A 247 4.25 -6.92 29.87
CA SER A 247 3.88 -5.53 29.56
C SER A 247 5.08 -4.75 29.02
N MET A 248 6.28 -5.03 29.54
CA MET A 248 7.52 -4.49 28.98
C MET A 248 7.81 -5.08 27.62
N ALA A 249 7.66 -6.40 27.45
CA ALA A 249 7.90 -7.06 26.17
C ALA A 249 7.00 -6.48 25.07
N ARG A 250 5.72 -6.21 25.40
CA ARG A 250 4.79 -5.55 24.49
C ARG A 250 5.26 -4.14 24.11
N LEU A 251 5.58 -3.32 25.11
CA LEU A 251 6.07 -1.96 24.89
C LEU A 251 7.34 -1.94 24.02
N ARG A 252 8.27 -2.87 24.27
CA ARG A 252 9.52 -2.99 23.51
C ARG A 252 9.27 -3.38 22.06
N GLY A 253 8.42 -4.39 21.83
CA GLY A 253 8.01 -4.77 20.47
C GLY A 253 7.35 -3.61 19.70
N PHE A 254 6.53 -2.80 20.38
CA PHE A 254 5.96 -1.61 19.76
C PHE A 254 6.99 -0.49 19.52
N ALA A 255 7.94 -0.30 20.45
CA ALA A 255 9.02 0.66 20.30
C ALA A 255 9.89 0.35 19.08
N TRP A 256 10.20 -0.93 18.82
CA TRP A 256 10.91 -1.35 17.61
C TRP A 256 10.18 -0.97 16.32
N LEU A 257 8.86 -1.17 16.25
CA LEU A 257 8.04 -0.71 15.11
C LEU A 257 8.13 0.81 14.92
N LEU A 258 8.06 1.58 16.00
CA LEU A 258 8.09 3.05 15.91
C LEU A 258 9.46 3.63 15.54
N VAL A 259 10.54 2.90 15.77
CA VAL A 259 11.88 3.31 15.31
C VAL A 259 12.22 2.77 13.92
N GLY A 260 11.32 2.01 13.30
CA GLY A 260 11.49 1.45 11.95
C GLY A 260 12.30 0.15 11.90
N ASP A 261 12.28 -0.66 12.95
CA ASP A 261 12.94 -1.97 13.01
C ASP A 261 11.91 -3.11 13.15
N PRO A 262 11.24 -3.51 12.06
CA PRO A 262 10.20 -4.53 12.10
C PRO A 262 10.74 -5.95 12.35
N GLU A 263 12.04 -6.21 12.15
CA GLU A 263 12.64 -7.52 12.39
C GLU A 263 12.84 -7.79 13.89
N GLN A 264 13.37 -6.81 14.62
CA GLN A 264 13.47 -6.89 16.06
C GLN A 264 12.08 -6.90 16.71
N ALA A 265 11.13 -6.12 16.16
CA ALA A 265 9.74 -6.18 16.59
C ALA A 265 9.15 -7.58 16.43
N GLU A 266 9.31 -8.23 15.28
CA GLU A 266 8.83 -9.60 15.05
C GLU A 266 9.42 -10.58 16.06
N THR A 267 10.73 -10.52 16.28
CA THR A 267 11.45 -11.41 17.20
C THR A 267 10.85 -11.35 18.61
N ASP A 268 10.70 -10.13 19.14
CA ASP A 268 10.13 -9.89 20.46
C ASP A 268 8.63 -10.27 20.54
N LEU A 269 7.86 -9.92 19.50
CA LEU A 269 6.42 -10.14 19.47
C LEU A 269 6.05 -11.61 19.28
N ARG A 270 6.83 -12.41 18.54
CA ARG A 270 6.59 -13.85 18.40
C ARG A 270 6.74 -14.57 19.74
N GLU A 271 7.77 -14.23 20.52
CA GLU A 271 7.94 -14.79 21.87
C GLU A 271 6.76 -14.40 22.77
N LEU A 272 6.36 -13.13 22.74
CA LEU A 272 5.22 -12.64 23.53
C LEU A 272 3.90 -13.32 23.14
N VAL A 273 3.60 -13.42 21.84
CA VAL A 273 2.37 -14.06 21.34
C VAL A 273 2.34 -15.55 21.68
N ALA A 274 3.50 -16.23 21.68
CA ALA A 274 3.58 -17.63 22.12
C ALA A 274 3.30 -17.79 23.62
N LEU A 275 3.75 -16.85 24.44
CA LEU A 275 3.52 -16.85 25.89
C LEU A 275 2.11 -16.38 26.29
N ALA A 276 1.50 -15.50 25.49
CA ALA A 276 0.18 -14.92 25.73
C ALA A 276 -0.66 -14.87 24.42
N PRO A 277 -1.19 -16.01 23.94
CA PRO A 277 -1.95 -16.07 22.67
C PRO A 277 -3.22 -15.21 22.62
N GLY A 278 -3.81 -14.91 23.78
CA GLY A 278 -4.98 -14.04 23.93
C GLY A 278 -4.68 -12.53 23.85
N ASP A 279 -3.41 -12.15 23.70
CA ASP A 279 -2.97 -10.76 23.57
C ASP A 279 -3.17 -10.23 22.14
N HIS A 280 -4.39 -9.77 21.85
CA HIS A 280 -4.75 -9.24 20.53
C HIS A 280 -3.90 -8.02 20.09
N PRO A 281 -3.61 -7.01 20.95
CA PRO A 281 -2.69 -5.94 20.60
C PRO A 281 -1.33 -6.44 20.09
N SER A 282 -0.72 -7.41 20.78
CA SER A 282 0.59 -7.95 20.35
C SER A 282 0.51 -8.73 19.04
N ARG A 283 -0.57 -9.48 18.80
CA ARG A 283 -0.81 -10.17 17.52
C ARG A 283 -0.99 -9.20 16.35
N ARG A 284 -1.71 -8.09 16.56
CA ARG A 284 -1.85 -7.02 15.56
C ARG A 284 -0.51 -6.35 15.27
N MET A 285 0.29 -6.08 16.30
CA MET A 285 1.64 -5.54 16.11
C MET A 285 2.57 -6.53 15.39
N LEU A 286 2.44 -7.83 15.66
CA LEU A 286 3.15 -8.87 14.93
C LEU A 286 2.72 -8.91 13.45
N ALA A 287 1.42 -8.79 13.17
CA ALA A 287 0.93 -8.66 11.80
C ALA A 287 1.49 -7.39 11.12
N ARG A 288 1.57 -6.26 11.85
CA ARG A 288 2.21 -5.03 11.36
C ARG A 288 3.69 -5.23 11.06
N SER A 289 4.45 -5.87 11.94
CA SER A 289 5.88 -6.11 11.71
C SER A 289 6.12 -6.98 10.47
N LEU A 290 5.30 -8.02 10.29
CA LEU A 290 5.33 -8.87 9.09
C LEU A 290 4.97 -8.09 7.82
N ALA A 291 3.92 -7.27 7.87
CA ALA A 291 3.50 -6.45 6.74
C ALA A 291 4.53 -5.37 6.38
N GLU A 292 5.21 -4.77 7.36
CA GLU A 292 6.30 -3.81 7.11
C GLU A 292 7.51 -4.47 6.43
N GLN A 293 7.70 -5.78 6.61
CA GLN A 293 8.67 -6.61 5.87
C GLN A 293 8.12 -7.14 4.53
N GLY A 294 6.90 -6.77 4.12
CA GLY A 294 6.27 -7.24 2.87
C GLY A 294 5.63 -8.63 2.95
N ARG A 295 5.61 -9.29 4.12
CA ARG A 295 5.03 -10.62 4.33
C ARG A 295 3.52 -10.53 4.60
N PHE A 296 2.78 -10.00 3.63
CA PHE A 296 1.36 -9.70 3.77
C PHE A 296 0.49 -10.93 4.03
N ASP A 297 0.75 -12.06 3.38
CA ASP A 297 -0.03 -13.29 3.58
C ASP A 297 0.07 -13.83 5.01
N GLU A 298 1.28 -13.83 5.59
CA GLU A 298 1.48 -14.21 6.99
C GLU A 298 0.82 -13.21 7.94
N ALA A 299 0.92 -11.90 7.65
CA ALA A 299 0.25 -10.87 8.43
C ALA A 299 -1.28 -11.06 8.44
N ILE A 300 -1.88 -11.29 7.27
CA ILE A 300 -3.30 -11.56 7.10
C ILE A 300 -3.67 -12.86 7.83
N GLN A 301 -2.87 -13.92 7.73
CA GLN A 301 -3.12 -15.19 8.40
C GLN A 301 -3.15 -15.03 9.94
N ILE A 302 -2.22 -14.26 10.51
CA ILE A 302 -2.21 -13.97 11.95
C ILE A 302 -3.49 -13.23 12.37
N LEU A 303 -3.94 -12.26 11.55
CA LEU A 303 -5.18 -11.52 11.80
C LEU A 303 -6.42 -12.40 11.63
N GLU A 304 -6.46 -13.30 10.65
CA GLU A 304 -7.57 -14.24 10.46
C GLU A 304 -7.72 -15.21 11.62
N GLN A 305 -6.60 -15.74 12.14
CA GLN A 305 -6.62 -16.55 13.35
C GLN A 305 -7.20 -15.75 14.54
N LEU A 306 -6.79 -14.47 14.67
CA LEU A 306 -7.31 -13.59 15.70
C LEU A 306 -8.81 -13.34 15.50
N LEU A 307 -9.26 -13.14 14.27
CA LEU A 307 -10.65 -12.87 13.92
C LEU A 307 -11.55 -14.11 14.04
N ALA A 308 -11.01 -15.32 13.89
CA ALA A 308 -11.71 -16.56 14.19
C ALA A 308 -12.01 -16.68 15.70
N GLU A 309 -11.11 -16.17 16.54
CA GLU A 309 -11.30 -16.08 17.99
C GLU A 309 -12.14 -14.86 18.38
N ASP A 310 -12.01 -13.74 17.66
CA ASP A 310 -12.67 -12.47 17.94
C ASP A 310 -13.21 -11.75 16.70
N PRO A 311 -14.37 -12.18 16.19
CA PRO A 311 -15.00 -11.57 15.02
C PRO A 311 -15.44 -10.12 15.22
N GLY A 312 -15.52 -9.64 16.47
CA GLY A 312 -15.89 -8.27 16.83
C GLY A 312 -14.73 -7.27 16.76
N ASN A 313 -13.53 -7.71 16.38
CA ASN A 313 -12.36 -6.84 16.28
C ASN A 313 -12.34 -6.04 14.98
N GLY A 314 -13.02 -4.89 15.01
CA GLY A 314 -13.10 -3.96 13.86
C GLY A 314 -11.73 -3.50 13.36
N ASP A 315 -10.78 -3.23 14.26
CA ASP A 315 -9.43 -2.83 13.87
C ASP A 315 -8.69 -3.96 13.16
N ALA A 316 -8.82 -5.21 13.61
CA ALA A 316 -8.17 -6.36 12.97
C ALA A 316 -8.77 -6.64 11.58
N TRP A 317 -10.09 -6.47 11.39
CA TRP A 317 -10.70 -6.52 10.05
C TRP A 317 -10.16 -5.42 9.14
N TYR A 318 -10.02 -4.20 9.67
CA TYR A 318 -9.46 -3.07 8.94
C TYR A 318 -7.99 -3.28 8.58
N GLU A 319 -7.16 -3.79 9.50
CA GLU A 319 -5.75 -4.09 9.23
C GLU A 319 -5.59 -5.20 8.21
N ALA A 320 -6.38 -6.27 8.31
CA ALA A 320 -6.39 -7.35 7.32
C ALA A 320 -6.79 -6.82 5.95
N ALA A 321 -7.78 -5.93 5.88
CA ALA A 321 -8.14 -5.25 4.64
C ALA A 321 -7.02 -4.37 4.10
N ARG A 322 -6.35 -3.61 4.95
CA ARG A 322 -5.21 -2.76 4.55
C ARG A 322 -4.08 -3.60 3.98
N TYR A 323 -3.75 -4.73 4.60
CA TYR A 323 -2.70 -5.63 4.10
C TYR A 323 -3.14 -6.34 2.82
N ALA A 324 -4.41 -6.71 2.67
CA ALA A 324 -4.96 -7.23 1.41
C ALA A 324 -4.90 -6.17 0.29
N LEU A 325 -5.17 -4.90 0.58
CA LEU A 325 -4.98 -3.81 -0.39
C LEU A 325 -3.51 -3.66 -0.78
N GLN A 326 -2.58 -3.81 0.16
CA GLN A 326 -1.15 -3.70 -0.09
C GLN A 326 -0.59 -4.88 -0.88
N SER A 327 -1.11 -6.10 -0.68
CA SER A 327 -0.76 -7.28 -1.48
C SER A 327 -1.48 -7.37 -2.82
N GLY A 328 -2.33 -6.38 -3.15
CA GLY A 328 -3.05 -6.31 -4.42
C GLY A 328 -4.39 -7.06 -4.45
N ASP A 329 -4.82 -7.74 -3.38
CA ASP A 329 -6.15 -8.35 -3.25
C ASP A 329 -7.23 -7.32 -2.88
N SER A 330 -7.40 -6.33 -3.77
CA SER A 330 -8.32 -5.21 -3.56
C SER A 330 -9.78 -5.66 -3.53
N LYS A 331 -10.12 -6.71 -4.28
CA LYS A 331 -11.47 -7.25 -4.33
C LYS A 331 -11.88 -7.83 -2.98
N ARG A 332 -11.06 -8.70 -2.38
CA ARG A 332 -11.36 -9.27 -1.07
C ARG A 332 -11.40 -8.19 0.02
N ALA A 333 -10.49 -7.22 -0.06
CA ALA A 333 -10.48 -6.09 0.87
C ALA A 333 -11.83 -5.34 0.84
N VAL A 334 -12.33 -4.99 -0.33
CA VAL A 334 -13.58 -4.24 -0.51
C VAL A 334 -14.83 -5.08 -0.24
N ASP A 335 -14.94 -6.27 -0.83
CA ASP A 335 -16.17 -7.07 -0.80
C ASP A 335 -16.42 -7.75 0.56
N GLU A 336 -15.36 -8.03 1.32
CA GLU A 336 -15.44 -8.83 2.54
C GLU A 336 -14.91 -8.09 3.78
N LEU A 337 -13.63 -7.72 3.77
CA LEU A 337 -12.91 -7.30 4.98
C LEU A 337 -13.35 -5.91 5.46
N LEU A 338 -13.40 -4.92 4.56
CA LEU A 338 -13.84 -3.56 4.87
C LEU A 338 -15.33 -3.49 5.18
N VAL A 339 -16.17 -4.32 4.55
CA VAL A 339 -17.60 -4.41 4.89
C VAL A 339 -17.78 -4.85 6.34
N ARG A 340 -17.03 -5.85 6.81
CA ARG A 340 -17.07 -6.30 8.21
C ARG A 340 -16.57 -5.22 9.16
N ALA A 341 -15.44 -4.58 8.84
CA ALA A 341 -14.93 -3.45 9.61
C ALA A 341 -15.95 -2.31 9.69
N GLN A 342 -16.60 -1.96 8.58
CA GLN A 342 -17.62 -0.90 8.49
C GLN A 342 -18.85 -1.20 9.35
N VAL A 343 -19.34 -2.44 9.32
CA VAL A 343 -20.47 -2.88 10.16
C VAL A 343 -20.13 -2.74 11.64
N LEU A 344 -18.94 -3.14 12.05
CA LEU A 344 -18.48 -3.01 13.44
C LEU A 344 -18.29 -1.55 13.84
N ALA A 345 -17.65 -0.74 12.99
CA ALA A 345 -17.49 0.69 13.21
C ALA A 345 -18.84 1.40 13.37
N ASN A 346 -19.86 0.97 12.64
CA ASN A 346 -21.23 1.48 12.78
C ASN A 346 -21.88 1.04 14.09
N ARG A 347 -21.87 -0.26 14.40
CA ARG A 347 -22.46 -0.83 15.63
C ARG A 347 -21.85 -0.26 16.90
N LEU A 348 -20.54 -0.03 16.91
CA LEU A 348 -19.79 0.45 18.07
C LEU A 348 -19.78 1.98 18.21
N ASN A 349 -20.34 2.68 17.22
CA ASN A 349 -20.24 4.13 17.09
C ASN A 349 -18.79 4.65 17.13
N ASP A 350 -17.88 3.91 16.50
CA ASP A 350 -16.47 4.28 16.42
C ASP A 350 -16.25 5.23 15.23
N ALA A 351 -16.20 6.53 15.52
CA ALA A 351 -16.06 7.55 14.48
C ALA A 351 -14.70 7.51 13.77
N TRP A 352 -13.63 7.09 14.45
CA TRP A 352 -12.31 6.98 13.86
C TRP A 352 -12.22 5.80 12.91
N LEU A 353 -12.66 4.61 13.35
CA LEU A 353 -12.68 3.44 12.47
C LEU A 353 -13.59 3.66 11.26
N ARG A 354 -14.70 4.40 11.41
CA ARG A 354 -15.54 4.80 10.25
C ARG A 354 -14.77 5.66 9.24
N ALA A 355 -13.92 6.57 9.71
CA ALA A 355 -13.11 7.42 8.85
C ALA A 355 -12.01 6.61 8.15
N ASP A 356 -11.34 5.73 8.89
CA ASP A 356 -10.28 4.86 8.37
C ASP A 356 -10.83 3.86 7.33
N VAL A 357 -11.98 3.24 7.62
CA VAL A 357 -12.65 2.31 6.69
C VAL A 357 -13.14 3.03 5.44
N ALA A 358 -13.73 4.22 5.55
CA ALA A 358 -14.14 5.01 4.38
C ALA A 358 -12.92 5.36 3.50
N ASN A 359 -11.79 5.76 4.10
CA ASN A 359 -10.56 6.03 3.36
C ASN A 359 -10.04 4.77 2.64
N ALA A 360 -10.02 3.62 3.33
CA ALA A 360 -9.57 2.36 2.74
C ALA A 360 -10.52 1.82 1.66
N LEU A 361 -11.83 2.01 1.79
CA LEU A 361 -12.80 1.73 0.73
C LEU A 361 -12.52 2.60 -0.49
N GLY A 362 -12.24 3.88 -0.29
CA GLY A 362 -11.79 4.79 -1.34
C GLY A 362 -10.58 4.26 -2.12
N ILE A 363 -9.54 3.82 -1.41
CA ILE A 363 -8.35 3.21 -2.02
C ILE A 363 -8.70 1.92 -2.76
N GLY A 364 -9.51 1.04 -2.15
CA GLY A 364 -9.92 -0.22 -2.75
C GLY A 364 -10.75 -0.06 -4.02
N TYR A 365 -11.76 0.81 -3.99
CA TYR A 365 -12.55 1.13 -5.19
C TYR A 365 -11.69 1.73 -6.30
N ARG A 366 -10.74 2.60 -5.97
CA ARG A 366 -9.78 3.13 -6.95
C ARG A 366 -8.96 2.01 -7.61
N ARG A 367 -8.42 1.07 -6.81
CA ARG A 367 -7.67 -0.08 -7.34
C ARG A 367 -8.52 -1.02 -8.20
N LEU A 368 -9.83 -1.08 -7.95
CA LEU A 368 -10.81 -1.82 -8.76
C LEU A 368 -11.34 -1.03 -9.97
N GLY A 369 -10.82 0.19 -10.23
CA GLY A 369 -11.28 1.06 -11.32
C GLY A 369 -12.67 1.68 -11.10
N GLN A 370 -13.21 1.63 -9.88
CA GLN A 370 -14.51 2.23 -9.54
C GLN A 370 -14.32 3.66 -9.03
N LEU A 371 -13.89 4.57 -9.91
CA LEU A 371 -13.40 5.90 -9.51
C LEU A 371 -14.48 6.78 -8.85
N ASP A 372 -15.73 6.70 -9.27
CA ASP A 372 -16.82 7.48 -8.64
C ASP A 372 -17.11 7.00 -7.21
N ALA A 373 -17.19 5.68 -6.99
CA ALA A 373 -17.36 5.11 -5.66
C ALA A 373 -16.14 5.42 -4.76
N ALA A 374 -14.94 5.42 -5.35
CA ALA A 374 -13.72 5.82 -4.66
C ALA A 374 -13.80 7.28 -4.18
N ALA A 375 -14.21 8.21 -5.05
CA ALA A 375 -14.35 9.61 -4.71
C ALA A 375 -15.39 9.83 -3.59
N ASP A 376 -16.55 9.18 -3.65
CA ASP A 376 -17.61 9.29 -2.66
C ASP A 376 -17.15 8.86 -1.25
N GLU A 377 -16.44 7.73 -1.14
CA GLU A 377 -15.93 7.24 0.15
C GLU A 377 -14.78 8.10 0.68
N LEU A 378 -13.94 8.67 -0.19
CA LEU A 378 -12.90 9.61 0.21
C LEU A 378 -13.48 10.94 0.71
N ASP A 379 -14.50 11.48 0.04
CA ASP A 379 -15.23 12.67 0.51
C ASP A 379 -15.88 12.43 1.88
N ARG A 380 -16.43 11.22 2.08
CA ARG A 380 -16.96 10.79 3.39
C ARG A 380 -15.85 10.75 4.45
N ALA A 381 -14.69 10.17 4.13
CA ALA A 381 -13.54 10.12 5.05
C ALA A 381 -13.07 11.53 5.44
N ILE A 382 -12.93 12.44 4.46
CA ILE A 382 -12.55 13.86 4.67
C ILE A 382 -13.51 14.53 5.66
N GLN A 383 -14.83 14.38 5.46
CA GLN A 383 -15.84 14.97 6.34
C GLN A 383 -15.81 14.38 7.75
N LEU A 384 -15.59 13.06 7.88
CA LEU A 384 -15.47 12.40 9.18
C LEU A 384 -14.22 12.90 9.92
N ARG A 385 -13.06 12.94 9.25
CA ARG A 385 -11.79 13.41 9.83
C ARG A 385 -11.82 14.89 10.22
N ALA A 386 -12.51 15.73 9.44
CA ALA A 386 -12.75 17.13 9.81
C ALA A 386 -13.55 17.24 11.13
N ARG A 387 -14.59 16.42 11.34
CA ARG A 387 -15.35 16.40 12.61
C ARG A 387 -14.55 15.86 13.78
N LEU A 388 -13.56 15.00 13.51
CA LEU A 388 -12.64 14.46 14.50
C LEU A 388 -11.50 15.43 14.85
N SER A 389 -11.38 16.56 14.15
CA SER A 389 -10.22 17.46 14.23
C SER A 389 -8.91 16.73 13.95
N ASP A 390 -8.91 15.89 12.91
CA ASP A 390 -7.77 15.12 12.41
C ASP A 390 -7.22 15.73 11.11
N PRO A 391 -6.41 16.80 11.17
CA PRO A 391 -5.90 17.46 9.98
C PRO A 391 -4.96 16.56 9.16
N ARG A 392 -4.18 15.68 9.81
CA ARG A 392 -3.26 14.77 9.13
C ARG A 392 -4.02 13.70 8.34
N GLY A 393 -4.95 13.00 8.97
CA GLY A 393 -5.77 12.05 8.25
C GLY A 393 -6.63 12.75 7.18
N GLN A 394 -7.16 13.95 7.45
CA GLN A 394 -7.92 14.69 6.44
C GLN A 394 -7.05 14.99 5.20
N ALA A 395 -5.81 15.41 5.40
CA ALA A 395 -4.84 15.61 4.31
C ALA A 395 -4.54 14.31 3.55
N ALA A 396 -4.35 13.18 4.25
CA ALA A 396 -4.15 11.88 3.61
C ALA A 396 -5.36 11.45 2.75
N SER A 397 -6.60 11.72 3.20
CA SER A 397 -7.79 11.44 2.39
C SER A 397 -7.92 12.38 1.19
N LEU A 398 -7.50 13.64 1.32
CA LEU A 398 -7.43 14.60 0.21
C LEU A 398 -6.38 14.20 -0.84
N GLY A 399 -5.21 13.70 -0.44
CA GLY A 399 -4.20 13.16 -1.37
C GLY A 399 -4.70 11.92 -2.13
N ASN A 400 -5.39 11.01 -1.44
CA ASN A 400 -6.05 9.89 -2.11
C ASN A 400 -7.15 10.36 -3.07
N LEU A 401 -7.93 11.39 -2.71
CA LEU A 401 -8.96 11.97 -3.57
C LEU A 401 -8.33 12.62 -4.81
N SER A 402 -7.21 13.32 -4.65
CA SER A 402 -6.53 13.93 -5.80
C SER A 402 -6.04 12.90 -6.79
N LEU A 403 -5.58 11.73 -6.33
CA LEU A 403 -5.20 10.62 -7.21
C LEU A 403 -6.41 10.06 -7.96
N VAL A 404 -7.58 9.94 -7.32
CA VAL A 404 -8.81 9.54 -8.03
C VAL A 404 -9.19 10.58 -9.08
N ARG A 405 -9.20 11.87 -8.72
CA ARG A 405 -9.55 12.97 -9.63
C ARG A 405 -8.55 13.12 -10.78
N SER A 406 -7.26 12.87 -10.55
CA SER A 406 -6.24 12.91 -11.61
C SER A 406 -6.46 11.80 -12.64
N ILE A 407 -6.77 10.57 -12.19
CA ILE A 407 -7.09 9.45 -13.11
C ILE A 407 -8.35 9.76 -13.92
N GLN A 408 -9.35 10.42 -13.32
CA GLN A 408 -10.56 10.91 -14.02
C GLN A 408 -10.28 12.08 -14.99
N GLY A 409 -9.08 12.67 -14.97
CA GLY A 409 -8.71 13.84 -15.75
C GLY A 409 -9.18 15.19 -15.17
N ASP A 410 -9.76 15.21 -13.97
CA ASP A 410 -10.14 16.43 -13.25
C ASP A 410 -8.96 16.99 -12.44
N PHE A 411 -7.96 17.48 -13.18
CA PHE A 411 -6.71 17.98 -12.60
C PHE A 411 -6.89 19.23 -11.73
N GLU A 412 -7.91 20.06 -11.99
CA GLU A 412 -8.20 21.23 -11.17
C GLU A 412 -8.74 20.82 -9.80
N ALA A 413 -9.69 19.86 -9.74
CA ALA A 413 -10.15 19.32 -8.46
C ALA A 413 -9.02 18.61 -7.71
N ALA A 414 -8.19 17.83 -8.41
CA ALA A 414 -7.04 17.17 -7.81
C ALA A 414 -6.05 18.17 -7.19
N ARG A 415 -5.70 19.22 -7.92
CA ARG A 415 -4.81 20.29 -7.42
C ARG A 415 -5.43 21.03 -6.24
N GLY A 416 -6.74 21.30 -6.29
CA GLY A 416 -7.49 21.91 -5.18
C GLY A 416 -7.42 21.08 -3.91
N ALA A 417 -7.60 19.76 -4.01
CA ALA A 417 -7.50 18.83 -2.88
C ALA A 417 -6.09 18.82 -2.26
N LEU A 418 -5.04 18.75 -3.09
CA LEU A 418 -3.65 18.80 -2.60
C LEU A 418 -3.29 20.14 -1.95
N GLN A 419 -3.77 21.26 -2.48
CA GLN A 419 -3.56 22.58 -1.87
C GLN A 419 -4.27 22.69 -0.52
N GLN A 420 -5.46 22.11 -0.40
CA GLN A 420 -6.18 22.03 0.87
C GLN A 420 -5.43 21.15 1.87
N ALA A 421 -4.92 19.99 1.44
CA ALA A 421 -4.09 19.11 2.26
C ALA A 421 -2.83 19.84 2.76
N ARG A 422 -2.14 20.59 1.90
CA ARG A 422 -0.97 21.41 2.27
C ARG A 422 -1.30 22.40 3.38
N THR A 423 -2.42 23.10 3.24
CA THR A 423 -2.88 24.11 4.21
C THR A 423 -3.18 23.50 5.59
N LEU A 424 -3.58 22.22 5.64
CA LEU A 424 -3.82 21.50 6.88
C LEU A 424 -2.52 21.03 7.56
N ILE A 425 -1.52 20.64 6.77
CA ILE A 425 -0.27 20.04 7.26
C ILE A 425 0.79 21.08 7.62
N GLU A 426 0.94 22.16 6.85
CA GLU A 426 2.00 23.17 7.07
C GLU A 426 2.05 23.70 8.52
N PRO A 427 0.92 24.04 9.18
CA PRO A 427 0.93 24.51 10.57
C PRO A 427 1.38 23.46 11.59
N LEU A 428 1.35 22.17 11.24
CA LEU A 428 1.75 21.07 12.13
C LEU A 428 3.27 20.90 12.17
N GLY A 429 4.01 21.44 11.19
CA GLY A 429 5.45 21.19 11.05
C GLY A 429 5.79 19.73 10.78
N ASP A 430 4.82 18.97 10.27
CA ASP A 430 4.92 17.53 10.01
C ASP A 430 5.61 17.29 8.67
N SER A 431 6.93 17.16 8.73
CA SER A 431 7.76 17.01 7.54
C SER A 431 7.52 15.69 6.80
N ASP A 432 7.04 14.63 7.48
CA ASP A 432 6.69 13.35 6.81
C ASP A 432 5.47 13.58 5.92
N ALA A 433 4.41 14.15 6.48
CA ALA A 433 3.18 14.44 5.74
C ALA A 433 3.40 15.47 4.61
N LEU A 434 4.33 16.42 4.77
CA LEU A 434 4.73 17.32 3.68
C LEU A 434 5.48 16.58 2.57
N ALA A 435 6.32 15.60 2.90
CA ALA A 435 7.03 14.81 1.90
C ALA A 435 6.08 13.88 1.11
N ASP A 436 5.12 13.28 1.81
CA ASP A 436 4.04 12.49 1.19
C ASP A 436 3.21 13.37 0.25
N LEU A 437 2.83 14.55 0.71
CA LEU A 437 2.09 15.50 -0.13
C LEU A 437 2.89 15.97 -1.34
N ALA A 438 4.19 16.21 -1.20
CA ALA A 438 5.06 16.55 -2.32
C ALA A 438 5.16 15.39 -3.33
N THR A 439 5.06 14.15 -2.85
CA THR A 439 4.96 12.95 -3.70
C THR A 439 3.64 12.95 -4.47
N ASP A 440 2.51 13.19 -3.79
CA ASP A 440 1.20 13.25 -4.44
C ASP A 440 1.09 14.38 -5.48
N MET A 441 1.71 15.54 -5.22
CA MET A 441 1.83 16.62 -6.21
C MET A 441 2.68 16.21 -7.42
N GLY A 442 3.73 15.42 -7.18
CA GLY A 442 4.56 14.85 -8.24
C GLY A 442 3.76 13.88 -9.12
N LEU A 443 2.99 12.98 -8.51
CA LEU A 443 2.10 12.04 -9.19
C LEU A 443 1.01 12.76 -9.99
N LEU A 444 0.42 13.83 -9.43
CA LEU A 444 -0.52 14.67 -10.17
C LEU A 444 0.14 15.28 -11.42
N ALA A 445 1.33 15.86 -11.27
CA ALA A 445 2.04 16.46 -12.40
C ALA A 445 2.47 15.41 -13.43
N GLU A 446 2.77 14.19 -13.01
CA GLU A 446 3.04 13.04 -13.87
C GLU A 446 1.81 12.65 -14.72
N GLU A 447 0.64 12.50 -14.10
CA GLU A 447 -0.63 12.24 -14.80
C GLU A 447 -1.00 13.39 -15.77
N GLU A 448 -0.58 14.62 -15.49
CA GLU A 448 -0.71 15.77 -16.41
C GLU A 448 0.32 15.77 -17.58
N GLY A 449 1.26 14.83 -17.59
CA GLY A 449 2.42 14.78 -18.49
C GLY A 449 3.46 15.89 -18.22
N ALA A 450 3.34 16.61 -17.11
CA ALA A 450 4.20 17.74 -16.72
C ALA A 450 5.44 17.26 -15.93
N TYR A 451 6.26 16.41 -16.54
CA TYR A 451 7.38 15.72 -15.87
C TYR A 451 8.45 16.65 -15.27
N GLN A 452 8.64 17.87 -15.78
CA GLN A 452 9.53 18.84 -15.11
C GLN A 452 8.96 19.31 -13.75
N THR A 453 7.64 19.51 -13.67
CA THR A 453 6.94 19.85 -12.42
C THR A 453 6.92 18.65 -11.46
N ALA A 454 6.72 17.44 -12.00
CA ALA A 454 6.81 16.21 -11.23
C ALA A 454 8.20 16.05 -10.59
N LEU A 455 9.26 16.23 -11.39
CA LEU A 455 10.65 16.19 -10.91
C LEU A 455 10.92 17.21 -9.79
N ALA A 456 10.39 18.43 -9.90
CA ALA A 456 10.53 19.45 -8.86
C ALA A 456 9.85 19.02 -7.54
N SER A 457 8.63 18.48 -7.63
CA SER A 457 7.86 18.04 -6.46
C SER A 457 8.46 16.79 -5.80
N TYR A 458 8.88 15.80 -6.59
CA TYR A 458 9.58 14.62 -6.09
C TYR A 458 10.91 14.98 -5.41
N ARG A 459 11.63 15.99 -5.91
CA ARG A 459 12.85 16.50 -5.26
C ARG A 459 12.57 17.24 -3.95
N GLU A 460 11.46 17.97 -3.85
CA GLU A 460 11.00 18.56 -2.58
C GLU A 460 10.77 17.44 -1.54
N GLY A 461 10.02 16.39 -1.90
CA GLY A 461 9.79 15.24 -1.03
C GLY A 461 11.06 14.50 -0.63
N LEU A 462 11.97 14.25 -1.59
CA LEU A 462 13.28 13.65 -1.33
C LEU A 462 14.10 14.49 -0.34
N SER A 463 14.13 15.82 -0.52
CA SER A 463 14.87 16.72 0.36
C SER A 463 14.31 16.71 1.79
N LEU A 464 12.99 16.63 1.95
CA LEU A 464 12.36 16.52 3.27
C LEU A 464 12.75 15.22 3.96
N ARG A 465 12.63 14.08 3.26
CA ARG A 465 12.98 12.74 3.80
C ARG A 465 14.48 12.59 4.11
N GLN A 466 15.36 13.21 3.32
CA GLN A 466 16.80 13.27 3.59
C GLN A 466 17.13 13.91 4.94
N THR A 467 16.37 14.93 5.37
CA THR A 467 16.62 15.58 6.66
C THR A 467 16.19 14.73 7.86
N GLN A 468 15.34 13.73 7.64
CA GLN A 468 14.72 12.91 8.69
C GLN A 468 15.48 11.62 8.96
N GLY A 469 16.26 11.14 7.98
CA GLY A 469 17.04 9.91 8.12
C GLY A 469 16.20 8.64 8.10
N ASP A 470 15.17 8.60 7.24
CA ASP A 470 14.43 7.38 6.88
C ASP A 470 14.93 6.83 5.54
N PRO A 471 15.78 5.80 5.53
CA PRO A 471 16.38 5.27 4.30
C PRO A 471 15.35 4.67 3.34
N ARG A 472 14.22 4.12 3.84
CA ARG A 472 13.20 3.49 3.02
C ARG A 472 12.43 4.52 2.23
N SER A 473 11.89 5.52 2.92
CA SER A 473 11.18 6.65 2.28
C SER A 473 12.10 7.44 1.32
N MET A 474 13.39 7.53 1.66
CA MET A 474 14.39 8.10 0.75
C MET A 474 14.54 7.26 -0.53
N ALA A 475 14.62 5.93 -0.43
CA ALA A 475 14.71 5.03 -1.58
C ALA A 475 13.49 5.16 -2.51
N GLU A 476 12.28 5.22 -1.95
CA GLU A 476 11.04 5.47 -2.71
C GLU A 476 11.07 6.83 -3.43
N SER A 477 11.56 7.86 -2.76
CA SER A 477 11.69 9.20 -3.37
C SER A 477 12.70 9.20 -4.53
N LEU A 478 13.79 8.45 -4.39
CA LEU A 478 14.79 8.27 -5.45
C LEU A 478 14.20 7.51 -6.65
N LEU A 479 13.33 6.52 -6.42
CA LEU A 479 12.56 5.86 -7.48
C LEU A 479 11.72 6.86 -8.28
N ASN A 480 10.95 7.70 -7.60
CA ASN A 480 10.07 8.69 -8.25
C ASN A 480 10.86 9.77 -9.01
N VAL A 481 11.98 10.25 -8.45
CA VAL A 481 12.89 11.16 -9.16
C VAL A 481 13.47 10.51 -10.40
N GLY A 482 13.89 9.24 -10.32
CA GLY A 482 14.40 8.49 -11.47
C GLY A 482 13.33 8.31 -12.54
N PHE A 483 12.08 8.05 -12.15
CA PHE A 483 10.93 7.93 -13.04
C PHE A 483 10.65 9.23 -13.81
N ALA A 484 10.63 10.37 -13.13
CA ALA A 484 10.49 11.66 -13.80
C ALA A 484 11.62 11.91 -14.81
N TYR A 485 12.86 11.55 -14.47
CA TYR A 485 13.99 11.63 -15.39
C TYR A 485 13.85 10.70 -16.61
N PHE A 486 13.33 9.48 -16.40
CA PHE A 486 13.06 8.53 -17.48
C PHE A 486 12.07 9.10 -18.49
N HIS A 487 10.96 9.68 -18.03
CA HIS A 487 9.97 10.29 -18.91
C HIS A 487 10.44 11.59 -19.59
N LEU A 488 11.44 12.27 -19.01
CA LEU A 488 12.14 13.38 -19.66
C LEU A 488 13.17 12.92 -20.71
N GLY A 489 13.44 11.61 -20.81
CA GLY A 489 14.42 11.04 -21.74
C GLY A 489 15.87 11.10 -21.24
N GLU A 490 16.07 11.51 -19.99
CA GLU A 490 17.37 11.61 -19.33
C GLU A 490 17.72 10.28 -18.64
N PHE A 491 17.83 9.21 -19.43
CA PHE A 491 17.98 7.84 -18.92
C PHE A 491 19.25 7.60 -18.07
N ASP A 492 20.32 8.37 -18.30
CA ASP A 492 21.52 8.35 -17.44
C ASP A 492 21.23 8.83 -16.02
N ASN A 493 20.44 9.90 -15.89
CA ASN A 493 20.01 10.41 -14.59
C ASN A 493 19.04 9.42 -13.93
N ALA A 494 18.05 8.92 -14.67
CA ALA A 494 17.13 7.89 -14.18
C ALA A 494 17.87 6.69 -13.58
N GLN A 495 18.81 6.12 -14.34
CA GLN A 495 19.64 4.99 -13.90
C GLN A 495 20.47 5.31 -12.65
N THR A 496 21.00 6.53 -12.54
CA THR A 496 21.77 6.96 -11.37
C THR A 496 20.92 6.99 -10.11
N TYR A 497 19.72 7.58 -10.17
CA TYR A 497 18.80 7.65 -9.04
C TYR A 497 18.25 6.28 -8.66
N TRP A 498 17.89 5.45 -9.63
CA TRP A 498 17.43 4.08 -9.38
C TRP A 498 18.53 3.17 -8.81
N ALA A 499 19.78 3.35 -9.21
CA ALA A 499 20.91 2.63 -8.60
C ALA A 499 21.13 3.05 -7.13
N GLN A 500 20.91 4.32 -6.78
CA GLN A 500 20.96 4.77 -5.38
C GLN A 500 19.81 4.17 -4.56
N ALA A 501 18.59 4.17 -5.10
CA ALA A 501 17.45 3.50 -4.46
C ALA A 501 17.73 2.01 -4.21
N ARG A 502 18.30 1.32 -5.21
CA ARG A 502 18.72 -0.10 -5.09
C ARG A 502 19.74 -0.32 -3.98
N SER A 503 20.71 0.60 -3.82
CA SER A 503 21.69 0.53 -2.73
C SER A 503 21.00 0.61 -1.37
N LEU A 504 20.09 1.56 -1.19
CA LEU A 504 19.36 1.73 0.07
C LEU A 504 18.45 0.53 0.37
N TYR A 505 17.67 0.05 -0.60
CA TYR A 505 16.87 -1.16 -0.40
C TYR A 505 17.73 -2.40 -0.12
N GLY A 506 18.92 -2.50 -0.73
CA GLY A 506 19.88 -3.56 -0.43
C GLY A 506 20.43 -3.48 1.00
N GLU A 507 20.69 -2.28 1.51
CA GLU A 507 21.10 -2.06 2.91
C GLU A 507 19.98 -2.40 3.91
N LEU A 508 18.72 -2.22 3.49
CA LEU A 508 17.51 -2.53 4.27
C LEU A 508 17.04 -3.99 4.13
N ASP A 509 17.68 -4.78 3.27
CA ASP A 509 17.20 -6.10 2.82
C ASP A 509 15.75 -6.11 2.27
N ASP A 510 15.25 -4.96 1.79
CA ASP A 510 13.89 -4.82 1.26
C ASP A 510 13.79 -5.43 -0.13
N LYS A 511 13.33 -6.68 -0.20
CA LYS A 511 13.20 -7.43 -1.44
C LYS A 511 12.20 -6.81 -2.43
N ILE A 512 11.13 -6.20 -1.93
CA ILE A 512 10.11 -5.56 -2.77
C ILE A 512 10.73 -4.33 -3.46
N GLY A 513 11.38 -3.48 -2.67
CA GLY A 513 12.10 -2.32 -3.19
C GLY A 513 13.19 -2.71 -4.20
N LEU A 514 13.89 -3.82 -3.96
CA LEU A 514 14.85 -4.36 -4.93
C LEU A 514 14.19 -4.76 -6.26
N VAL A 515 13.06 -5.47 -6.24
CA VAL A 515 12.30 -5.82 -7.45
C VAL A 515 11.89 -4.57 -8.23
N HIS A 516 11.32 -3.56 -7.57
CA HIS A 516 10.97 -2.30 -8.22
C HIS A 516 12.17 -1.59 -8.87
N THR A 517 13.34 -1.63 -8.22
CA THR A 517 14.54 -1.05 -8.81
C THR A 517 15.05 -1.85 -10.01
N GLN A 518 14.91 -3.18 -10.00
CA GLN A 518 15.28 -4.05 -11.12
C GLN A 518 14.37 -3.80 -12.33
N GLU A 519 13.07 -3.69 -12.12
CA GLU A 519 12.09 -3.31 -13.15
C GLU A 519 12.42 -1.95 -13.78
N SER A 520 12.66 -0.95 -12.92
CA SER A 520 13.01 0.40 -13.34
C SER A 520 14.32 0.45 -14.13
N LEU A 521 15.38 -0.20 -13.62
CA LEU A 521 16.66 -0.31 -14.32
C LEU A 521 16.54 -1.08 -15.64
N GLY A 522 15.68 -2.10 -15.68
CA GLY A 522 15.27 -2.80 -16.89
C GLY A 522 14.70 -1.85 -17.93
N LEU A 523 13.71 -1.03 -17.56
CA LEU A 523 13.11 -0.02 -18.45
C LEU A 523 14.14 0.98 -19.00
N ALA A 524 15.03 1.52 -18.15
CA ALA A 524 16.13 2.37 -18.62
C ALA A 524 17.05 1.63 -19.59
N GLY A 525 17.40 0.37 -19.29
CA GLY A 525 18.21 -0.47 -20.15
C GLY A 525 17.55 -0.70 -21.52
N ILE A 526 16.24 -0.96 -21.55
CA ILE A 526 15.45 -1.09 -22.78
C ILE A 526 15.52 0.20 -23.61
N ALA A 527 15.23 1.34 -22.99
CA ALA A 527 15.22 2.64 -23.66
C ALA A 527 16.61 3.01 -24.24
N ARG A 528 17.69 2.59 -23.57
CA ARG A 528 19.08 2.84 -23.98
C ARG A 528 19.64 1.82 -24.97
N GLY A 529 18.92 0.73 -25.25
CA GLY A 529 19.42 -0.36 -26.09
C GLY A 529 20.36 -1.35 -25.38
N ASN A 530 20.43 -1.34 -24.05
CA ASN A 530 21.21 -2.29 -23.26
C ASN A 530 20.33 -3.51 -22.89
N TRP A 531 19.83 -4.19 -23.93
CA TRP A 531 18.75 -5.18 -23.76
C TRP A 531 19.17 -6.46 -23.04
N THR A 532 20.44 -6.86 -23.18
CA THR A 532 20.97 -8.04 -22.48
C THR A 532 21.00 -7.80 -20.97
N GLU A 533 21.51 -6.64 -20.53
CA GLU A 533 21.53 -6.25 -19.13
C GLU A 533 20.11 -6.01 -18.60
N ALA A 534 19.26 -5.34 -19.38
CA ALA A 534 17.86 -5.10 -19.00
C ALA A 534 17.11 -6.40 -18.73
N ARG A 535 17.28 -7.39 -19.61
CA ARG A 535 16.70 -8.72 -19.44
C ARG A 535 17.19 -9.40 -18.17
N ALA A 536 18.49 -9.35 -17.90
CA ALA A 536 19.06 -9.99 -16.72
C ALA A 536 18.51 -9.37 -15.42
N GLU A 537 18.35 -8.05 -15.36
CA GLU A 537 17.73 -7.36 -14.22
C GLU A 537 16.25 -7.78 -14.05
N LEU A 538 15.47 -7.78 -15.15
CA LEU A 538 14.05 -8.14 -15.13
C LEU A 538 13.80 -9.61 -14.76
N GLU A 539 14.60 -10.55 -15.29
CA GLU A 539 14.48 -11.97 -14.97
C GLU A 539 14.89 -12.26 -13.51
N ALA A 540 15.86 -11.52 -12.97
CA ALA A 540 16.22 -11.61 -11.55
C ALA A 540 15.12 -11.06 -10.64
N GLY A 541 14.48 -9.96 -11.03
CA GLY A 541 13.31 -9.40 -10.33
C GLY A 541 12.12 -10.34 -10.34
N LEU A 542 11.78 -10.88 -11.52
CA LEU A 542 10.72 -11.88 -11.66
C LEU A 542 10.95 -13.11 -10.77
N LEU A 543 12.18 -13.65 -10.75
CA LEU A 543 12.51 -14.80 -9.90
C LEU A 543 12.34 -14.48 -8.41
N THR A 544 12.71 -13.27 -8.00
CA THR A 544 12.54 -12.82 -6.61
C THR A 544 11.05 -12.70 -6.27
N ALA A 545 10.27 -12.06 -7.14
CA ALA A 545 8.82 -11.92 -6.98
C ALA A 545 8.12 -13.29 -6.94
N GLU A 546 8.51 -14.23 -7.79
CA GLU A 546 8.04 -15.63 -7.78
C GLU A 546 8.33 -16.32 -6.44
N SER A 547 9.55 -16.16 -5.92
CA SER A 547 9.95 -16.79 -4.65
C SER A 547 9.19 -16.25 -3.44
N LEU A 548 8.73 -15.00 -3.54
CA LEU A 548 7.97 -14.30 -2.51
C LEU A 548 6.46 -14.30 -2.76
N GLN A 549 5.99 -14.94 -3.83
CA GLN A 549 4.56 -15.00 -4.21
C GLN A 549 3.94 -13.61 -4.40
N MET A 550 4.71 -12.69 -4.96
CA MET A 550 4.33 -11.31 -5.19
C MET A 550 3.61 -11.17 -6.55
N ASP A 551 2.32 -11.50 -6.58
CA ASP A 551 1.52 -11.58 -7.82
C ASP A 551 1.51 -10.27 -8.63
N GLU A 552 1.54 -9.10 -7.97
CA GLU A 552 1.54 -7.79 -8.61
C GLU A 552 2.84 -7.54 -9.36
N GLU A 553 3.97 -7.66 -8.68
CA GLU A 553 5.31 -7.44 -9.20
C GLU A 553 5.69 -8.51 -10.23
N MET A 554 5.24 -9.77 -10.04
CA MET A 554 5.36 -10.79 -11.08
C MET A 554 4.67 -10.37 -12.38
N SER A 555 3.46 -9.81 -12.29
CA SER A 555 2.68 -9.39 -13.46
C SER A 555 3.34 -8.21 -14.18
N ASN A 556 3.90 -7.27 -13.42
CA ASN A 556 4.62 -6.11 -13.94
C ASN A 556 5.93 -6.53 -14.63
N ALA A 557 6.74 -7.37 -14.00
CA ALA A 557 7.97 -7.89 -14.61
C ALA A 557 7.68 -8.68 -15.89
N LEU A 558 6.61 -9.48 -15.92
CA LEU A 558 6.17 -10.20 -17.12
C LEU A 558 5.74 -9.23 -18.24
N ALA A 559 5.03 -8.15 -17.91
CA ALA A 559 4.61 -7.13 -18.87
C ALA A 559 5.81 -6.43 -19.52
N ILE A 560 6.82 -6.03 -18.72
CA ILE A 560 8.03 -5.37 -19.24
C ILE A 560 8.87 -6.35 -20.08
N LEU A 561 9.02 -7.60 -19.63
CA LEU A 561 9.72 -8.64 -20.39
C LEU A 561 9.01 -8.97 -21.72
N ALA A 562 7.68 -8.89 -21.76
CA ALA A 562 6.91 -9.10 -22.98
C ALA A 562 7.18 -8.01 -24.03
N ASP A 563 7.27 -6.74 -23.62
CA ASP A 563 7.64 -5.66 -24.54
C ASP A 563 9.10 -5.77 -25.00
N LEU A 564 10.01 -6.18 -24.11
CA LEU A 564 11.39 -6.46 -24.49
C LEU A 564 11.49 -7.64 -25.49
N ASP A 565 10.78 -8.73 -25.24
CA ASP A 565 10.70 -9.85 -26.19
C ASP A 565 10.18 -9.40 -27.55
N ARG A 566 9.15 -8.53 -27.57
CA ARG A 566 8.61 -7.97 -28.81
C ARG A 566 9.67 -7.15 -29.55
N LEU A 567 10.39 -6.26 -28.86
CA LEU A 567 11.49 -5.48 -29.44
C LEU A 567 12.58 -6.38 -30.03
N GLU A 568 12.85 -7.51 -29.37
CA GLU A 568 13.84 -8.48 -29.83
C GLU A 568 13.29 -9.51 -30.84
N GLY A 569 12.02 -9.41 -31.24
CA GLY A 569 11.38 -10.32 -32.19
C GLY A 569 11.05 -11.71 -31.64
N ARG A 570 11.15 -11.92 -30.33
CA ARG A 570 10.74 -13.17 -29.64
C ARG A 570 9.23 -13.22 -29.42
N TYR A 571 8.44 -13.05 -30.48
CA TYR A 571 6.98 -12.89 -30.37
C TYR A 571 6.25 -14.05 -29.71
N GLY A 572 6.74 -15.30 -29.87
CA GLY A 572 6.17 -16.45 -29.17
C GLY A 572 6.29 -16.34 -27.65
N SER A 573 7.47 -15.94 -27.17
CA SER A 573 7.74 -15.68 -25.75
C SER A 573 6.98 -14.45 -25.25
N ALA A 574 6.93 -13.39 -26.06
CA ALA A 574 6.19 -12.18 -25.74
C ALA A 574 4.71 -12.50 -25.47
N LEU A 575 4.07 -13.27 -26.35
CA LEU A 575 2.66 -13.64 -26.20
C LEU A 575 2.41 -14.54 -24.98
N GLN A 576 3.30 -15.48 -24.67
CA GLN A 576 3.20 -16.29 -23.45
C GLN A 576 3.24 -15.42 -22.18
N ARG A 577 4.14 -14.42 -22.15
CA ARG A 577 4.26 -13.49 -21.03
C ARG A 577 3.04 -12.56 -20.94
N VAL A 578 2.52 -12.08 -22.07
CA VAL A 578 1.25 -11.32 -22.12
C VAL A 578 0.08 -12.15 -21.59
N ASP A 579 -0.06 -13.43 -22.00
CA ASP A 579 -1.11 -14.33 -21.52
C ASP A 579 -1.03 -14.52 -19.99
N ALA A 580 0.18 -14.73 -19.47
CA ALA A 580 0.41 -14.92 -18.04
C ALA A 580 0.09 -13.66 -17.21
N ALA A 581 0.57 -12.50 -17.65
CA ALA A 581 0.30 -11.22 -17.00
C ALA A 581 -1.20 -10.86 -17.06
N LEU A 582 -1.83 -11.00 -18.24
CA LEU A 582 -3.26 -10.71 -18.42
C LEU A 582 -4.13 -11.58 -17.51
N ALA A 583 -3.87 -12.89 -17.43
CA ALA A 583 -4.61 -13.80 -16.57
C ALA A 583 -4.46 -13.46 -15.08
N SER A 584 -3.32 -12.90 -14.67
CA SER A 584 -3.10 -12.41 -13.30
C SER A 584 -3.91 -11.13 -13.04
N PHE A 585 -3.82 -10.13 -13.92
CA PHE A 585 -4.56 -8.88 -13.80
C PHE A 585 -6.08 -9.11 -13.78
N GLU A 586 -6.60 -9.97 -14.67
CA GLU A 586 -8.04 -10.31 -14.70
C GLU A 586 -8.50 -11.01 -13.42
N ARG A 587 -7.68 -11.90 -12.85
CA ARG A 587 -7.99 -12.60 -11.58
C ARG A 587 -8.08 -11.62 -10.42
N ARG A 588 -7.22 -10.60 -10.41
CA ARG A 588 -7.16 -9.53 -9.41
C ARG A 588 -8.21 -8.44 -9.65
N GLY A 589 -8.85 -8.43 -10.83
CA GLY A 589 -9.78 -7.37 -11.23
C GLY A 589 -9.07 -6.05 -11.56
N ASP A 590 -7.78 -6.10 -11.92
CA ASP A 590 -6.98 -4.94 -12.31
C ASP A 590 -7.26 -4.57 -13.78
N LEU A 591 -8.22 -3.66 -13.98
CA LEU A 591 -8.61 -3.20 -15.31
C LEU A 591 -7.48 -2.45 -16.03
N ARG A 592 -6.59 -1.79 -15.28
CA ARG A 592 -5.49 -1.01 -15.87
C ARG A 592 -4.47 -1.95 -16.49
N GLY A 593 -3.97 -2.92 -15.71
CA GLY A 593 -3.01 -3.91 -16.19
C GLY A 593 -3.57 -4.78 -17.32
N SER A 594 -4.84 -5.19 -17.24
CA SER A 594 -5.52 -5.90 -18.33
C SER A 594 -5.55 -5.08 -19.62
N SER A 595 -5.84 -3.77 -19.54
CA SER A 595 -5.87 -2.88 -20.71
C SER A 595 -4.50 -2.78 -21.38
N GLU A 596 -3.43 -2.63 -20.59
CA GLU A 596 -2.06 -2.57 -21.10
C GLU A 596 -1.66 -3.87 -21.83
N MET A 597 -2.08 -5.03 -21.32
CA MET A 597 -1.83 -6.32 -21.97
C MET A 597 -2.60 -6.50 -23.28
N HIS A 598 -3.82 -5.98 -23.37
CA HIS A 598 -4.58 -5.93 -24.64
C HIS A 598 -3.90 -5.03 -25.67
N LEU A 599 -3.42 -3.85 -25.26
CA LEU A 599 -2.69 -2.91 -26.13
C LEU A 599 -1.36 -3.50 -26.62
N LEU A 600 -0.61 -4.19 -25.75
CA LEU A 600 0.64 -4.85 -26.12
C LEU A 600 0.40 -6.04 -27.06
N ARG A 601 -0.64 -6.84 -26.81
CA ARG A 601 -1.05 -7.92 -27.72
C ARG A 601 -1.38 -7.38 -29.10
N ALA A 602 -2.18 -6.31 -29.18
CA ALA A 602 -2.53 -5.68 -30.44
C ALA A 602 -1.28 -5.19 -31.19
N GLN A 603 -0.31 -4.60 -30.49
CA GLN A 603 0.97 -4.21 -31.08
C GLN A 603 1.71 -5.40 -31.69
N ILE A 604 1.83 -6.51 -30.94
CA ILE A 604 2.50 -7.73 -31.42
C ILE A 604 1.81 -8.26 -32.68
N MET A 605 0.47 -8.25 -32.71
CA MET A 605 -0.30 -8.71 -33.87
C MET A 605 -0.08 -7.80 -35.09
N VAL A 606 -0.01 -6.48 -34.91
CA VAL A 606 0.33 -5.54 -35.98
C VAL A 606 1.77 -5.77 -36.48
N ASP A 607 2.75 -5.94 -35.58
CA ASP A 607 4.15 -6.23 -35.93
C ASP A 607 4.28 -7.54 -36.76
N LEU A 608 3.35 -8.49 -36.56
CA LEU A 608 3.27 -9.77 -37.28
C LEU A 608 2.37 -9.76 -38.53
N GLY A 609 1.67 -8.65 -38.82
CA GLY A 609 0.71 -8.56 -39.93
C GLY A 609 -0.63 -9.26 -39.70
N LEU A 610 -0.94 -9.67 -38.47
CA LEU A 610 -2.18 -10.36 -38.09
C LEU A 610 -3.28 -9.35 -37.71
N LEU A 611 -3.75 -8.56 -38.69
CA LEU A 611 -4.61 -7.39 -38.44
C LEU A 611 -5.98 -7.72 -37.82
N GLU A 612 -6.57 -8.86 -38.19
CA GLU A 612 -7.82 -9.33 -37.58
C GLU A 612 -7.62 -9.69 -36.10
N GLU A 613 -6.51 -10.35 -35.76
CA GLU A 613 -6.16 -10.67 -34.38
C GLU A 613 -5.82 -9.42 -33.56
N ALA A 614 -5.18 -8.43 -34.19
CA ALA A 614 -4.97 -7.11 -33.57
C ALA A 614 -6.30 -6.43 -33.23
N THR A 615 -7.28 -6.47 -34.15
CA THR A 615 -8.62 -5.93 -33.93
C THR A 615 -9.32 -6.65 -32.77
N ASN A 616 -9.25 -7.97 -32.74
CA ASN A 616 -9.83 -8.80 -31.67
C ASN A 616 -9.20 -8.50 -30.31
N ALA A 617 -7.87 -8.27 -30.27
CA ALA A 617 -7.16 -7.92 -29.05
C ALA A 617 -7.62 -6.57 -28.46
N LEU A 618 -8.04 -5.62 -29.30
CA LEU A 618 -8.55 -4.30 -28.87
C LEU A 618 -10.05 -4.29 -28.55
N GLN A 619 -10.80 -5.31 -28.94
CA GLN A 619 -12.26 -5.35 -28.78
C GLN A 619 -12.75 -5.13 -27.33
N PRO A 620 -12.12 -5.69 -26.29
CA PRO A 620 -12.52 -5.43 -24.90
C PRO A 620 -12.44 -3.95 -24.54
N LEU A 621 -11.41 -3.24 -25.02
CA LEU A 621 -11.20 -1.81 -24.76
C LEU A 621 -12.15 -0.91 -25.56
N LEU A 622 -12.68 -1.39 -26.68
CA LEU A 622 -13.70 -0.66 -27.43
C LEU A 622 -15.08 -0.78 -26.77
N GLN A 623 -15.34 -1.90 -26.08
CA GLN A 623 -16.60 -2.12 -25.34
C GLN A 623 -16.60 -1.41 -23.99
N ALA A 624 -15.45 -1.43 -23.31
CA ALA A 624 -15.21 -0.72 -22.05
C ALA A 624 -13.93 0.11 -22.19
N PRO A 625 -14.04 1.36 -22.68
CA PRO A 625 -12.89 2.26 -22.83
C PRO A 625 -12.12 2.44 -21.51
N PRO A 626 -10.77 2.46 -21.55
CA PRO A 626 -9.97 2.77 -20.38
C PRO A 626 -10.36 4.12 -19.78
N GLU A 627 -10.42 4.22 -18.46
CA GLU A 627 -10.72 5.50 -17.79
C GLU A 627 -9.53 6.46 -17.82
N SER A 628 -8.30 5.93 -17.81
CA SER A 628 -7.07 6.72 -17.87
C SER A 628 -6.88 7.41 -19.23
N ALA A 629 -6.58 8.71 -19.20
CA ALA A 629 -6.27 9.50 -20.39
C ALA A 629 -5.04 8.98 -21.16
N GLU A 630 -4.05 8.42 -20.47
CA GLU A 630 -2.86 7.83 -21.08
C GLU A 630 -3.22 6.56 -21.86
N GLN A 631 -4.00 5.66 -21.24
CA GLN A 631 -4.43 4.41 -21.86
C GLN A 631 -5.36 4.65 -23.05
N GLN A 632 -6.23 5.67 -22.99
CA GLN A 632 -7.00 6.13 -24.14
C GLN A 632 -6.11 6.61 -25.28
N GLY A 633 -4.99 7.27 -24.95
CA GLY A 633 -3.99 7.69 -25.93
C GLY A 633 -3.31 6.51 -26.61
N LEU A 634 -2.84 5.55 -25.82
CA LEU A 634 -2.26 4.31 -26.34
C LEU A 634 -3.27 3.53 -27.20
N LEU A 635 -4.55 3.47 -26.81
CA LEU A 635 -5.60 2.86 -27.63
C LEU A 635 -5.74 3.56 -28.99
N LYS A 636 -5.80 4.90 -29.02
CA LYS A 636 -5.83 5.68 -30.27
C LYS A 636 -4.59 5.41 -31.13
N LEU A 637 -3.41 5.33 -30.54
CA LEU A 637 -2.17 5.00 -31.25
C LEU A 637 -2.26 3.61 -31.91
N ARG A 638 -2.70 2.58 -31.16
CA ARG A 638 -2.87 1.21 -31.69
C ARG A 638 -3.90 1.13 -32.81
N LEU A 639 -5.02 1.86 -32.67
CA LEU A 639 -6.02 1.98 -33.73
C LEU A 639 -5.45 2.65 -34.97
N ALA A 640 -4.64 3.69 -34.80
CA ALA A 640 -4.02 4.40 -35.92
C ALA A 640 -2.99 3.52 -36.65
N GLU A 641 -2.18 2.76 -35.92
CA GLU A 641 -1.26 1.77 -36.49
C GLU A 641 -2.00 0.69 -37.28
N LEU A 642 -3.10 0.17 -36.73
CA LEU A 642 -3.96 -0.80 -37.40
C LEU A 642 -4.60 -0.21 -38.67
N ALA A 643 -5.10 1.02 -38.63
CA ALA A 643 -5.67 1.70 -39.79
C ALA A 643 -4.63 1.88 -40.90
N LEU A 644 -3.40 2.28 -40.56
CA LEU A 644 -2.33 2.44 -41.54
C LEU A 644 -1.88 1.09 -42.12
N ALA A 645 -1.77 0.05 -41.28
CA ALA A 645 -1.46 -1.31 -41.72
C ALA A 645 -2.56 -1.91 -42.60
N SER A 646 -3.82 -1.51 -42.39
CA SER A 646 -4.99 -1.91 -43.19
C SER A 646 -5.14 -1.09 -44.48
N GLY A 647 -4.19 -0.22 -44.82
CA GLY A 647 -4.25 0.59 -46.04
C GLY A 647 -5.19 1.79 -45.97
N SER A 648 -5.51 2.29 -44.76
CA SER A 648 -6.39 3.44 -44.53
C SER A 648 -5.62 4.64 -43.95
N PRO A 649 -4.69 5.26 -44.71
CA PRO A 649 -3.81 6.30 -44.19
C PRO A 649 -4.54 7.59 -43.76
N SER A 650 -5.69 7.91 -44.35
CA SER A 650 -6.51 9.06 -43.91
C SER A 650 -7.10 8.86 -42.51
N GLU A 651 -7.55 7.64 -42.20
CA GLU A 651 -8.06 7.31 -40.87
C GLU A 651 -6.94 7.30 -39.83
N ALA A 652 -5.78 6.70 -40.18
CA ALA A 652 -4.60 6.73 -39.33
C ALA A 652 -4.15 8.17 -39.00
N LEU A 653 -4.19 9.07 -39.99
CA LEU A 653 -3.84 10.47 -39.81
C LEU A 653 -4.84 11.18 -38.88
N GLN A 654 -6.14 10.92 -39.02
CA GLN A 654 -7.16 11.49 -38.15
C GLN A 654 -6.95 11.04 -36.70
N LEU A 655 -6.73 9.74 -36.47
CA LEU A 655 -6.50 9.19 -35.13
C LEU A 655 -5.21 9.74 -34.50
N ALA A 656 -4.14 9.90 -35.29
CA ALA A 656 -2.91 10.53 -34.83
C ALA A 656 -3.10 12.01 -34.47
N ALA A 657 -3.88 12.76 -35.25
CA ALA A 657 -4.23 14.14 -34.94
C ALA A 657 -5.09 14.25 -33.68
N ASP A 658 -6.13 13.42 -33.55
CA ASP A 658 -7.02 13.37 -32.39
C ASP A 658 -6.28 13.05 -31.08
N LEU A 659 -5.16 12.32 -31.18
CA LEU A 659 -4.28 12.06 -30.06
C LEU A 659 -3.43 13.29 -29.72
N LEU A 660 -2.82 13.93 -30.72
CA LEU A 660 -1.98 15.11 -30.53
C LEU A 660 -2.76 16.35 -30.09
N ASP A 661 -4.04 16.44 -30.42
CA ASP A 661 -4.93 17.54 -30.01
C ASP A 661 -5.33 17.47 -28.53
N THR A 662 -5.07 16.34 -27.85
CA THR A 662 -5.34 16.18 -26.41
C THR A 662 -4.15 16.74 -25.60
N PRO A 663 -4.31 17.81 -24.80
CA PRO A 663 -3.19 18.50 -24.14
C PRO A 663 -2.32 17.58 -23.28
N GLN A 664 -2.92 16.63 -22.57
CA GLN A 664 -2.22 15.65 -21.73
C GLN A 664 -1.38 14.69 -22.58
N GLN A 665 -1.96 14.12 -23.64
CA GLN A 665 -1.29 13.17 -24.53
C GLN A 665 -0.16 13.84 -25.31
N SER A 666 -0.33 15.12 -25.68
CA SER A 666 0.71 15.93 -26.33
C SER A 666 1.96 16.16 -25.45
N ARG A 667 1.83 16.05 -24.12
CA ARG A 667 2.92 16.23 -23.17
C ARG A 667 3.68 14.94 -22.88
N VAL A 668 3.09 13.78 -23.14
CA VAL A 668 3.79 12.49 -23.09
C VAL A 668 4.67 12.37 -24.33
N LEU A 669 5.92 12.81 -24.22
CA LEU A 669 6.81 13.02 -25.37
C LEU A 669 6.97 11.76 -26.24
N ALA A 670 7.15 10.59 -25.63
CA ALA A 670 7.28 9.33 -26.36
C ALA A 670 6.02 8.95 -27.16
N LEU A 671 4.83 9.21 -26.61
CA LEU A 671 3.55 8.95 -27.26
C LEU A 671 3.33 9.94 -28.43
N ALA A 672 3.60 11.22 -28.20
CA ALA A 672 3.52 12.26 -29.23
C ALA A 672 4.50 12.00 -30.39
N MET A 673 5.72 11.55 -30.10
CA MET A 673 6.69 11.18 -31.13
C MET A 673 6.23 9.98 -31.95
N GLN A 674 5.68 8.93 -31.33
CA GLN A 674 5.13 7.78 -32.05
C GLN A 674 3.98 8.19 -32.97
N ALA A 675 3.07 9.03 -32.47
CA ALA A 675 1.95 9.55 -33.24
C ALA A 675 2.40 10.36 -34.46
N ARG A 676 3.43 11.20 -34.30
CA ARG A 676 4.01 11.96 -35.43
C ARG A 676 4.78 11.08 -36.41
N LEU A 677 5.48 10.04 -35.96
CA LEU A 677 6.09 9.06 -36.86
C LEU A 677 5.02 8.34 -37.70
N LEU A 678 3.92 7.96 -37.08
CA LEU A 678 2.78 7.39 -37.77
C LEU A 678 2.12 8.40 -38.73
N GLY A 679 1.92 9.64 -38.29
CA GLY A 679 1.44 10.74 -39.12
C GLY A 679 2.34 10.99 -40.34
N ALA A 680 3.66 10.94 -40.16
CA ALA A 680 4.61 11.11 -41.27
C ALA A 680 4.46 10.01 -42.32
N THR A 681 4.34 8.75 -41.89
CA THR A 681 4.15 7.62 -42.81
C THR A 681 2.78 7.66 -43.50
N ALA A 682 1.72 8.08 -42.81
CA ALA A 682 0.40 8.30 -43.38
C ALA A 682 0.38 9.46 -44.40
N HIS A 683 0.98 10.61 -44.07
CA HIS A 683 1.15 11.74 -44.98
C HIS A 683 1.89 11.34 -46.26
N ALA A 684 2.98 10.57 -46.12
CA ALA A 684 3.73 10.09 -47.27
C ALA A 684 2.93 9.12 -48.14
N ALA A 685 2.16 8.22 -47.53
CA ALA A 685 1.25 7.32 -48.26
C ALA A 685 0.15 8.08 -49.04
N LEU A 686 -0.24 9.27 -48.57
CA LEU A 686 -1.17 10.18 -49.25
C LEU A 686 -0.48 11.13 -50.27
N GLY A 687 0.84 11.06 -50.41
CA GLY A 687 1.61 11.92 -51.30
C GLY A 687 1.94 13.31 -50.73
N ASP A 688 1.64 13.59 -49.45
CA ASP A 688 1.99 14.84 -48.78
C ASP A 688 3.40 14.79 -48.16
N GLN A 689 4.40 14.92 -49.04
CA GLN A 689 5.80 14.91 -48.64
C GLN A 689 6.20 16.06 -47.72
N ARG A 690 5.47 17.19 -47.77
CA ARG A 690 5.78 18.37 -46.97
C ARG A 690 5.42 18.15 -45.52
N SER A 691 4.20 17.67 -45.26
CA SER A 691 3.75 17.38 -43.89
C SER A 691 4.51 16.18 -43.32
N ALA A 692 4.77 15.15 -44.13
CA ALA A 692 5.63 14.03 -43.73
C ALA A 692 7.03 14.49 -43.26
N SER A 693 7.68 15.38 -44.03
CA SER A 693 8.99 15.92 -43.66
C SER A 693 8.94 16.78 -42.39
N ALA A 694 7.85 17.52 -42.18
CA ALA A 694 7.68 18.35 -40.99
C ALA A 694 7.55 17.50 -39.71
N ASP A 695 6.77 16.41 -39.76
CA ASP A 695 6.63 15.48 -38.65
C ASP A 695 7.95 14.75 -38.33
N LEU A 696 8.66 14.28 -39.36
CA LEU A 696 9.99 13.67 -39.18
C LEU A 696 11.00 14.62 -38.55
N GLN A 697 11.01 15.90 -38.98
CA GLN A 697 11.92 16.90 -38.44
C GLN A 697 11.62 17.18 -36.97
N PHE A 698 10.34 17.31 -36.61
CA PHE A 698 9.92 17.48 -35.21
C PHE A 698 10.45 16.33 -34.34
N VAL A 699 10.23 15.09 -34.77
CA VAL A 699 10.68 13.91 -34.00
C VAL A 699 12.21 13.84 -33.93
N HIS A 700 12.91 14.21 -35.00
CA HIS A 700 14.38 14.26 -35.01
C HIS A 700 14.93 15.27 -33.99
N ASP A 701 14.35 16.47 -33.94
CA ASP A 701 14.77 17.53 -33.02
C ASP A 701 14.53 17.13 -31.56
N ASP A 702 13.40 16.48 -31.25
CA ASP A 702 13.09 16.02 -29.89
C ASP A 702 13.94 14.81 -29.47
N LEU A 703 14.23 13.86 -30.36
CA LEU A 703 15.14 12.73 -30.08
C LEU A 703 16.60 13.13 -29.85
N SER A 704 16.98 14.36 -30.20
CA SER A 704 18.27 14.92 -29.79
C SER A 704 18.35 15.13 -28.27
N ARG A 705 17.19 15.31 -27.62
CA ARG A 705 17.05 15.50 -26.16
C ARG A 705 16.48 14.26 -25.46
N TYR A 706 15.72 13.44 -26.18
CA TYR A 706 15.12 12.20 -25.71
C TYR A 706 15.88 10.97 -26.25
N ALA A 707 16.75 10.38 -25.45
CA ALA A 707 17.77 9.44 -25.93
C ALA A 707 17.29 7.99 -26.19
N SER A 708 16.05 7.80 -26.66
CA SER A 708 15.44 6.46 -26.82
C SER A 708 15.91 5.77 -28.10
N VAL A 709 16.50 4.59 -27.95
CA VAL A 709 16.99 3.79 -29.08
C VAL A 709 15.85 3.19 -29.89
N ALA A 710 14.77 2.73 -29.23
CA ALA A 710 13.60 2.20 -29.92
C ALA A 710 12.94 3.26 -30.82
N LEU A 711 12.77 4.48 -30.32
CA LEU A 711 12.21 5.58 -31.13
C LEU A 711 13.16 6.02 -32.25
N ARG A 712 14.47 5.96 -32.05
CA ARG A 712 15.45 6.22 -33.11
C ARG A 712 15.37 5.20 -34.24
N LEU A 713 15.14 3.92 -33.92
CA LEU A 713 14.92 2.87 -34.92
C LEU A 713 13.61 3.08 -35.69
N LEU A 714 12.52 3.47 -35.00
CA LEU A 714 11.26 3.82 -35.66
C LEU A 714 11.38 5.08 -36.55
N LEU A 715 12.12 6.11 -36.09
CA LEU A 715 12.43 7.28 -36.90
C LEU A 715 13.21 6.90 -38.16
N ALA A 716 14.25 6.08 -38.01
CA ALA A 716 15.04 5.61 -39.14
C ALA A 716 14.18 4.84 -40.16
N GLU A 717 13.28 3.98 -39.67
CA GLU A 717 12.36 3.23 -40.51
C GLU A 717 11.44 4.16 -41.32
N ALA A 718 10.80 5.14 -40.67
CA ALA A 718 9.95 6.11 -41.33
C ALA A 718 10.73 6.96 -42.35
N GLN A 719 11.93 7.41 -41.99
CA GLN A 719 12.80 8.19 -42.87
C GLN A 719 13.25 7.39 -44.11
N LEU A 720 13.63 6.12 -43.95
CA LEU A 720 14.04 5.27 -45.07
C LEU A 720 12.85 4.91 -45.97
N GLN A 721 11.66 4.73 -45.40
CA GLN A 721 10.42 4.48 -46.14
C GLN A 721 10.01 5.68 -47.00
N ILE A 722 10.14 6.90 -46.48
CA ILE A 722 9.84 8.14 -47.19
C ILE A 722 10.94 8.46 -48.22
N GLY A 723 12.20 8.16 -47.88
CA GLY A 723 13.35 8.40 -48.73
C GLY A 723 13.78 9.87 -48.78
N GLY A 724 14.73 10.18 -49.66
CA GLY A 724 15.28 11.53 -49.85
C GLY A 724 16.80 11.57 -49.93
N SER A 725 17.37 12.78 -50.05
CA SER A 725 18.81 12.98 -50.25
C SER A 725 19.68 12.55 -49.06
N GLN A 726 19.11 12.51 -47.85
CA GLN A 726 19.80 12.13 -46.62
C GLN A 726 19.82 10.61 -46.35
N THR A 727 19.14 9.81 -47.19
CA THR A 727 19.02 8.35 -47.05
C THR A 727 20.36 7.65 -46.77
N PRO A 728 21.47 7.98 -47.47
CA PRO A 728 22.77 7.34 -47.19
C PRO A 728 23.39 7.69 -45.83
N GLN A 729 23.06 8.84 -45.26
CA GLN A 729 23.54 9.23 -43.94
C GLN A 729 22.70 8.55 -42.85
N ILE A 730 21.37 8.55 -43.01
CA ILE A 730 20.43 7.88 -42.10
C ILE A 730 20.73 6.38 -42.03
N TRP A 731 20.98 5.74 -43.17
CA TRP A 731 21.34 4.32 -43.20
C TRP A 731 22.63 4.04 -42.43
N ARG A 732 23.68 4.86 -42.60
CA ARG A 732 24.95 4.68 -41.88
C ARG A 732 24.79 4.73 -40.36
N SER A 733 23.97 5.66 -39.84
CA SER A 733 23.68 5.69 -38.40
C SER A 733 22.82 4.52 -37.95
N THR A 734 21.87 4.09 -38.79
CA THR A 734 20.98 2.95 -38.51
C THR A 734 21.75 1.64 -38.47
N GLU A 735 22.65 1.41 -39.43
CA GLU A 735 23.50 0.22 -39.49
C GLU A 735 24.37 0.11 -38.23
N ALA A 736 24.95 1.22 -37.77
CA ALA A 736 25.73 1.25 -36.53
C ALA A 736 24.88 0.91 -35.30
N LEU A 737 23.60 1.33 -35.26
CA LEU A 737 22.66 0.93 -34.20
C LEU A 737 22.31 -0.56 -34.29
N LEU A 738 22.01 -1.07 -35.47
CA LEU A 738 21.72 -2.50 -35.69
C LEU A 738 22.92 -3.39 -35.32
N ALA A 739 24.15 -2.95 -35.58
CA ALA A 739 25.35 -3.66 -35.17
C ALA A 739 25.48 -3.79 -33.64
N ARG A 740 24.95 -2.81 -32.88
CA ARG A 740 24.88 -2.84 -31.41
C ARG A 740 23.68 -3.63 -30.88
N LEU A 741 22.67 -3.85 -31.73
CA LEU A 741 21.42 -4.54 -31.41
C LEU A 741 21.17 -5.70 -32.38
N PRO A 742 22.06 -6.72 -32.42
CA PRO A 742 21.91 -7.86 -33.34
C PRO A 742 20.59 -8.63 -33.15
N GLN A 743 19.96 -8.50 -31.99
CA GLN A 743 18.69 -9.13 -31.63
C GLN A 743 17.45 -8.31 -32.01
N TYR A 744 17.56 -7.14 -32.66
CA TYR A 744 16.38 -6.32 -32.98
C TYR A 744 15.42 -7.02 -33.94
N GLY A 745 14.20 -7.28 -33.46
CA GLY A 745 13.20 -8.08 -34.17
C GLY A 745 12.71 -7.47 -35.48
N ARG A 746 12.83 -6.15 -35.64
CA ARG A 746 12.43 -5.44 -36.88
C ARG A 746 13.62 -5.07 -37.77
N ALA A 747 14.82 -5.61 -37.52
CA ALA A 747 15.99 -5.36 -38.36
C ALA A 747 15.76 -5.74 -39.84
N TRP A 748 15.02 -6.83 -40.10
CA TRP A 748 14.65 -7.27 -41.44
C TRP A 748 13.98 -6.16 -42.27
N ARG A 749 13.17 -5.30 -41.63
CA ARG A 749 12.45 -4.22 -42.30
C ARG A 749 13.38 -3.10 -42.71
N LEU A 750 14.30 -2.72 -41.82
CA LEU A 750 15.33 -1.73 -42.11
C LEU A 750 16.25 -2.18 -43.26
N TYR A 751 16.64 -3.46 -43.29
CA TYR A 751 17.37 -4.03 -44.42
C TYR A 751 16.56 -4.02 -45.72
N ALA A 752 15.25 -4.30 -45.66
CA ALA A 752 14.35 -4.23 -46.81
C ALA A 752 14.34 -2.82 -47.42
N LEU A 753 14.15 -1.81 -46.57
CA LEU A 753 14.12 -0.40 -46.99
C LEU A 753 15.46 0.05 -47.57
N ALA A 754 16.58 -0.39 -46.97
CA ALA A 754 17.92 -0.11 -47.51
C ALA A 754 18.15 -0.75 -48.88
N SER A 755 17.67 -1.98 -49.10
CA SER A 755 17.82 -2.70 -50.37
C SER A 755 17.07 -2.04 -51.53
N ARG A 756 15.98 -1.30 -51.25
CA ARG A 756 15.19 -0.57 -52.27
C ARG A 756 15.86 0.69 -52.75
N ALA A 757 16.86 1.20 -52.02
CA ALA A 757 17.61 2.39 -52.42
C ALA A 757 18.86 1.95 -53.20
N ASP A 758 18.83 2.07 -54.54
CA ASP A 758 19.94 1.66 -55.43
C ASP A 758 21.32 2.21 -55.00
N ALA A 759 21.36 3.41 -54.43
CA ALA A 759 22.59 4.03 -53.93
C ALA A 759 23.19 3.34 -52.69
N LEU A 760 22.41 2.52 -51.99
CA LEU A 760 22.79 1.83 -50.75
C LEU A 760 23.15 0.37 -50.94
N ASP A 761 22.58 -0.32 -51.94
CA ASP A 761 22.76 -1.77 -52.12
C ASP A 761 23.26 -2.22 -53.51
N PRO A 762 24.34 -1.62 -54.05
CA PRO A 762 24.84 -1.99 -55.38
C PRO A 762 25.34 -3.44 -55.47
N SER A 763 25.60 -4.10 -54.33
CA SER A 763 26.08 -5.49 -54.24
C SER A 763 25.01 -6.49 -53.77
N GLY A 764 23.78 -6.06 -53.48
CA GLY A 764 22.71 -6.94 -52.97
C GLY A 764 22.88 -7.43 -51.53
N THR A 765 23.81 -6.84 -50.77
CA THR A 765 24.12 -7.19 -49.38
C THR A 765 22.91 -7.00 -48.46
N TRP A 766 22.17 -5.91 -48.62
CA TRP A 766 21.01 -5.61 -47.77
C TRP A 766 19.80 -6.47 -48.14
N ALA A 767 19.62 -6.79 -49.42
CA ALA A 767 18.64 -7.76 -49.86
C ALA A 767 18.89 -9.15 -49.23
N GLU A 768 20.13 -9.62 -49.20
CA GLU A 768 20.50 -10.89 -48.53
C GLU A 768 20.23 -10.84 -47.01
N ARG A 769 20.62 -9.76 -46.34
CA ARG A 769 20.36 -9.59 -44.89
C ARG A 769 18.88 -9.49 -44.57
N HIS A 770 18.08 -8.83 -45.42
CA HIS A 770 16.64 -8.78 -45.29
C HIS A 770 16.03 -10.19 -45.29
N LEU A 771 16.35 -11.00 -46.30
CA LEU A 771 15.83 -12.37 -46.41
C LEU A 771 16.26 -13.24 -45.22
N SER A 772 17.54 -13.17 -44.85
CA SER A 772 18.09 -13.93 -43.73
C SER A 772 17.42 -13.54 -42.39
N SER A 773 17.32 -12.25 -42.10
CA SER A 773 16.70 -11.75 -40.86
C SER A 773 15.21 -12.04 -40.80
N ARG A 774 14.49 -11.92 -41.92
CA ARG A 774 13.06 -12.28 -42.01
C ARG A 774 12.86 -13.78 -41.78
N GLN A 775 13.72 -14.63 -42.35
CA GLN A 775 13.65 -16.07 -42.15
C GLN A 775 13.95 -16.46 -40.70
N GLN A 776 14.96 -15.85 -40.07
CA GLN A 776 15.28 -16.08 -38.66
C GLN A 776 14.10 -15.75 -37.73
N LEU A 777 13.39 -14.64 -38.00
CA LEU A 777 12.18 -14.29 -37.27
C LEU A 777 11.10 -15.36 -37.42
N LEU A 778 10.82 -15.80 -38.65
CA LEU A 778 9.81 -16.84 -38.93
C LEU A 778 10.18 -18.19 -38.28
N ASP A 779 11.46 -18.56 -38.30
CA ASP A 779 11.95 -19.79 -37.68
C ASP A 779 11.87 -19.77 -36.16
N ALA A 780 11.89 -18.58 -35.54
CA ALA A 780 11.73 -18.39 -34.10
C ALA A 780 10.26 -18.41 -33.63
N LEU A 781 9.29 -18.33 -34.54
CA LEU A 781 7.86 -18.37 -34.19
C LEU A 781 7.40 -19.80 -33.87
N PRO A 782 6.50 -20.00 -32.89
CA PRO A 782 5.79 -21.26 -32.71
C PRO A 782 5.08 -21.67 -34.00
N GLU A 783 5.05 -22.97 -34.33
CA GLU A 783 4.56 -23.50 -35.61
C GLU A 783 3.16 -22.97 -35.99
N ALA A 784 2.22 -22.97 -35.04
CA ALA A 784 0.86 -22.47 -35.26
C ALA A 784 0.80 -20.95 -35.51
N LEU A 785 1.70 -20.18 -34.90
CA LEU A 785 1.80 -18.73 -35.13
C LEU A 785 2.46 -18.46 -36.49
N ARG A 786 3.55 -19.19 -36.80
CA ARG A 786 4.24 -19.11 -38.08
C ARG A 786 3.28 -19.36 -39.26
N ALA A 787 2.49 -20.42 -39.20
CA ALA A 787 1.56 -20.76 -40.27
C ALA A 787 0.53 -19.64 -40.54
N ARG A 788 0.03 -18.98 -39.49
CA ARG A 788 -0.89 -17.84 -39.62
C ARG A 788 -0.20 -16.61 -40.20
N VAL A 789 1.02 -16.32 -39.74
CA VAL A 789 1.83 -15.20 -40.25
C VAL A 789 2.15 -15.43 -41.74
N GLU A 790 2.57 -16.62 -42.14
CA GLU A 790 2.82 -16.97 -43.54
C GLU A 790 1.54 -16.86 -44.39
N ALA A 791 0.39 -17.30 -43.87
CA ALA A 791 -0.89 -17.16 -44.56
C ALA A 791 -1.34 -15.70 -44.75
N ALA A 792 -0.93 -14.80 -43.84
CA ALA A 792 -1.19 -13.37 -43.93
C ALA A 792 -0.20 -12.61 -44.86
N GLY A 793 0.74 -13.31 -45.52
CA GLY A 793 1.77 -12.69 -46.36
C GLY A 793 3.13 -12.48 -45.67
N GLY A 794 3.27 -12.97 -44.44
CA GLY A 794 4.44 -12.79 -43.58
C GLY A 794 4.34 -11.55 -42.69
N PRO A 795 5.36 -11.27 -41.86
CA PRO A 795 5.39 -10.04 -41.09
C PRO A 795 5.37 -8.84 -42.04
N THR A 796 4.42 -7.93 -41.87
CA THR A 796 4.20 -6.77 -42.75
C THR A 796 4.76 -5.48 -42.15
N GLY A 797 5.24 -4.58 -42.99
CA GLY A 797 5.52 -3.21 -42.57
C GLY A 797 4.25 -2.34 -42.58
N ILE A 798 4.05 -1.51 -41.56
CA ILE A 798 3.03 -0.46 -41.55
C ILE A 798 3.22 0.47 -42.77
N GLY A 799 2.23 0.55 -43.66
CA GLY A 799 2.25 1.46 -44.82
C GLY A 799 2.95 0.92 -46.08
N GLU A 800 3.12 -0.40 -46.24
CA GLU A 800 3.46 -0.98 -47.55
C GLU A 800 2.21 -1.01 -48.43
N ALA A 801 2.19 -0.18 -49.49
CA ALA A 801 1.32 -0.45 -50.61
C ALA A 801 1.77 -1.79 -51.22
N THR A 802 0.89 -2.77 -51.29
CA THR A 802 1.05 -3.95 -52.14
C THR A 802 1.08 -3.47 -53.60
N HIS A 803 2.24 -3.04 -54.08
CA HIS A 803 2.49 -2.94 -55.51
C HIS A 803 2.82 -4.34 -56.01
N ASP A 804 1.76 -5.13 -56.20
CA ASP A 804 1.73 -6.17 -57.23
C ASP A 804 1.56 -5.53 -58.62
#